data_AF-A0A0G0VWW7-F1
#
_entry.id   AF-A0A0G0VWW7-F1
#
_cell.length_a   1.000
_cell.length_b   1.000
_cell.length_c   1.000
_cell.angle_alpha   90.00
_cell.angle_beta   90.00
_cell.angle_gamma   90.00
#
_symmetry.space_group_name_H-M   'P 1'
#
loop_
_entity.id
_entity.type
_entity.pdbx_description
1 polymer ?
#
loop_
_entity_poly.entity_id
_entity_poly.type
_entity_poly.pdbx_seq_one_letter_code
_entity_poly.pdbx_strand_id
1 'polypeptide(L)'
;MWHPANTSAQVPGNTTISCDNVDDPEFHSLRPYQANTRCTSQTANEATFCGNNLTVKETITQTYPGSGGSCVSYGNQITCSYKVSINHPITIDLSNANLPIMGNTEDVKNSQSSADSLNDADKVNEYVSWYLNGITGRAEYGDTKDTEENAVNFSGPIQKLLPGIMLDAQRINTINSAGKTNHNQIAVCAKQGSGSFAGSVQDILGLGKSTPTECYQGNNTDAQNDVYRLKSWEGDLSFWNNGVNKIVGLFSGLVPNVFGFQDFIQSSIANHWNKRVPPLPWENDPFASPTRQMTNLEYRKYYNEWNGKTCVLIPTINFLICLDNVLVPNKYADLFAHIPLSSTEDVEGQVKIDSVSSASSPGITKTTVSNVNFSGQAASLFVPHLVESDQLGSLLQNTYSPKGQDKLGNPTNIASGTSCNSVEVRSNDGDDLFATQITGNLSYTASFSCTYNVSVPTDCYDRCIYYGGAPNECRADCMYPDANPTPAPIGTQECKKDIYIGLSTTSKIPLVEDIWSRLVAGPMAVFKRIFPKTNTEGSVGQIMDIPGSTNTTYSGANVTQADADLKIPHIGGMSEYFLKGIQTALRPKGLGETIVFADNSIQSGSGDGQINCNQAVPEIAINGLDKIAADNLTKIWYASGPGRPYFKECNNDVIQRAQGRGIDPLFVLAIWIHESDASNYEAKSPIEDFGIHGHPDVPTNDFSKQLDFFLNLPVSYASACGKKDMATFVSMYWFGKCSPTNQEQQEKLASYISDLNFIYSIIAPGITLPNYPN
;
A
#
# COMPACT_ATOMS: atom_id res chain seq x y z
N MET A 1 9.85 22.28 11.25
CA MET A 1 10.88 21.33 10.80
C MET A 1 11.41 21.86 9.47
N TRP A 2 12.72 21.99 9.33
CA TRP A 2 13.33 22.33 8.05
C TRP A 2 13.29 21.07 7.20
N HIS A 3 12.50 21.05 6.11
CA HIS A 3 12.67 20.02 5.09
C HIS A 3 14.08 20.18 4.50
N PRO A 4 14.92 19.14 4.48
CA PRO A 4 16.15 19.20 3.70
C PRO A 4 15.77 19.50 2.25
N ALA A 5 16.59 20.32 1.58
CA ALA A 5 16.39 20.60 0.17
C ALA A 5 16.42 19.27 -0.59
N ASN A 6 15.31 18.91 -1.26
CA ASN A 6 15.24 17.75 -2.13
C ASN A 6 16.47 17.76 -3.06
N THR A 7 17.26 16.69 -3.01
CA THR A 7 18.28 16.38 -4.00
C THR A 7 17.59 16.34 -5.36
N SER A 8 17.91 17.28 -6.24
CA SER A 8 17.27 17.37 -7.55
C SER A 8 17.77 16.21 -8.41
N ALA A 9 16.95 15.17 -8.51
CA ALA A 9 17.16 14.04 -9.39
C ALA A 9 17.67 14.43 -10.78
N GLN A 10 18.65 13.67 -11.29
CA GLN A 10 19.27 13.88 -12.59
C GLN A 10 18.35 13.26 -13.65
N VAL A 11 17.26 13.96 -13.98
CA VAL A 11 16.49 13.65 -15.18
C VAL A 11 17.41 13.94 -16.37
N PRO A 12 17.78 12.95 -17.19
CA PRO A 12 18.58 13.22 -18.36
C PRO A 12 17.82 14.20 -19.26
N GLY A 13 18.52 15.22 -19.78
CA GLY A 13 17.90 16.23 -20.66
C GLY A 13 17.27 15.63 -21.93
N ASN A 14 17.54 14.35 -22.21
CA ASN A 14 16.85 13.52 -23.17
C ASN A 14 16.39 12.22 -22.48
N THR A 15 15.08 12.02 -22.29
CA THR A 15 14.48 10.77 -21.75
C THR A 15 14.60 9.57 -22.68
N THR A 16 15.37 9.68 -23.77
CA THR A 16 15.57 8.65 -24.79
C THR A 16 17.03 8.26 -25.01
N ILE A 17 17.79 8.11 -23.93
CA ILE A 17 19.15 7.57 -23.99
C ILE A 17 19.09 6.08 -24.35
N SER A 18 19.92 5.64 -25.30
CA SER A 18 20.05 4.22 -25.66
C SER A 18 20.67 3.44 -24.50
N CYS A 19 20.27 2.18 -24.30
CA CYS A 19 20.81 1.32 -23.24
C CYS A 19 22.34 1.12 -23.29
N ASP A 20 22.94 1.29 -24.46
CA ASP A 20 24.38 1.24 -24.66
C ASP A 20 25.09 2.57 -24.38
N ASN A 21 24.36 3.68 -24.40
CA ASN A 21 24.89 4.99 -24.10
C ASN A 21 24.82 5.23 -22.60
N VAL A 22 25.99 5.44 -21.99
CA VAL A 22 26.14 5.60 -20.55
C VAL A 22 26.94 6.85 -20.25
N ASP A 23 26.55 7.55 -19.19
CA ASP A 23 27.19 8.77 -18.72
C ASP A 23 27.73 8.54 -17.29
N ASP A 24 28.55 9.47 -16.80
CA ASP A 24 29.08 9.53 -15.44
C ASP A 24 28.98 10.99 -14.98
N PRO A 25 28.42 11.31 -13.80
CA PRO A 25 27.84 10.38 -12.82
C PRO A 25 26.55 9.69 -13.28
N GLU A 26 26.42 8.41 -12.92
CA GLU A 26 25.10 7.77 -12.84
C GLU A 26 24.46 8.13 -11.50
N PHE A 27 23.13 8.17 -11.44
CA PHE A 27 22.45 8.57 -10.21
C PHE A 27 22.72 7.58 -9.05
N HIS A 28 22.36 6.31 -9.24
CA HIS A 28 22.54 5.23 -8.28
C HIS A 28 22.67 3.87 -9.01
N SER A 29 23.38 2.88 -8.45
CA SER A 29 23.60 1.56 -9.08
C SER A 29 22.31 0.76 -9.31
N LEU A 30 21.29 1.04 -8.50
CA LEU A 30 19.91 0.55 -8.63
C LEU A 30 18.97 1.55 -9.29
N ARG A 31 19.44 2.67 -9.82
CA ARG A 31 18.60 3.59 -10.60
C ARG A 31 19.48 4.54 -11.39
N PRO A 32 20.26 4.04 -12.35
CA PRO A 32 21.36 4.80 -12.94
C PRO A 32 20.86 5.98 -13.80
N TYR A 33 19.73 5.80 -14.49
CA TYR A 33 19.13 6.79 -15.40
C TYR A 33 17.64 6.98 -15.08
N GLN A 34 17.34 7.98 -14.28
CA GLN A 34 15.97 8.31 -13.87
C GLN A 34 15.13 8.74 -15.09
N ALA A 35 13.85 8.37 -15.12
CA ALA A 35 12.89 8.71 -16.17
C ALA A 35 13.31 8.31 -17.60
N ASN A 36 14.16 7.29 -17.76
CA ASN A 36 14.48 6.71 -19.07
C ASN A 36 13.74 5.38 -19.31
N THR A 37 12.95 5.33 -20.38
CA THR A 37 12.08 4.18 -20.71
C THR A 37 12.56 3.41 -21.95
N ARG A 38 13.68 3.79 -22.57
CA ARG A 38 14.19 3.12 -23.79
C ARG A 38 14.65 1.69 -23.55
N CYS A 39 15.03 1.36 -22.31
CA CYS A 39 15.52 0.03 -21.95
C CYS A 39 14.41 -0.88 -21.46
N THR A 40 13.24 -0.34 -21.12
CA THR A 40 12.10 -1.15 -20.73
C THR A 40 11.33 -1.61 -21.97
N SER A 41 11.55 -2.88 -22.36
CA SER A 41 10.76 -3.55 -23.40
C SER A 41 9.42 -4.11 -22.88
N GLN A 42 9.16 -3.97 -21.57
CA GLN A 42 8.01 -4.58 -20.92
C GLN A 42 6.75 -3.72 -21.12
N THR A 43 5.97 -4.04 -22.15
CA THR A 43 4.52 -3.77 -22.17
C THR A 43 3.84 -4.77 -21.24
N ALA A 44 3.95 -4.55 -19.94
CA ALA A 44 3.35 -5.42 -18.93
C ALA A 44 1.86 -5.11 -18.73
N ASN A 45 1.17 -5.99 -18.00
CA ASN A 45 -0.21 -5.77 -17.59
C ASN A 45 -0.30 -4.44 -16.83
N GLU A 46 -1.16 -3.53 -17.30
CA GLU A 46 -1.44 -2.26 -16.64
C GLU A 46 -2.48 -2.50 -15.54
N ALA A 47 -2.15 -2.13 -14.31
CA ALA A 47 -3.17 -1.99 -13.27
C ALA A 47 -3.96 -0.72 -13.55
N THR A 48 -5.28 -0.81 -13.55
CA THR A 48 -6.15 0.37 -13.61
C THR A 48 -6.90 0.47 -12.29
N PHE A 49 -6.63 1.52 -11.53
CA PHE A 49 -7.35 1.78 -10.28
C PHE A 49 -8.34 2.94 -10.44
N CYS A 50 -9.62 2.65 -10.21
CA CYS A 50 -10.68 3.65 -10.19
C CYS A 50 -10.91 4.10 -8.74
N GLY A 51 -10.23 5.15 -8.30
CA GLY A 51 -10.38 5.54 -6.89
C GLY A 51 -9.49 6.67 -6.43
N ASN A 52 -9.90 7.90 -6.71
CA ASN A 52 -9.58 9.09 -5.93
C ASN A 52 -10.43 10.25 -6.40
N ASN A 53 -10.82 11.14 -5.49
CA ASN A 53 -11.44 12.43 -5.85
C ASN A 53 -10.46 13.55 -5.48
N LEU A 54 -9.77 14.11 -6.47
CA LEU A 54 -9.04 15.36 -6.29
C LEU A 54 -10.06 16.47 -6.09
N THR A 55 -10.07 17.11 -4.92
CA THR A 55 -11.05 18.14 -4.61
C THR A 55 -10.49 19.52 -4.93
N VAL A 56 -10.96 20.12 -6.01
CA VAL A 56 -10.66 21.51 -6.38
C VAL A 56 -11.54 22.45 -5.57
N LYS A 57 -10.92 23.32 -4.78
CA LYS A 57 -11.57 24.44 -4.11
C LYS A 57 -11.41 25.73 -4.93
N GLU A 58 -12.53 26.38 -5.24
CA GLU A 58 -12.53 27.72 -5.87
C GLU A 58 -13.42 28.70 -5.10
N THR A 59 -13.07 29.98 -5.15
CA THR A 59 -13.86 31.05 -4.51
C THR A 59 -14.43 31.98 -5.57
N ILE A 60 -15.76 31.96 -5.73
CA ILE A 60 -16.48 32.87 -6.62
C ILE A 60 -16.81 34.17 -5.87
N THR A 61 -16.46 35.32 -6.44
CA THR A 61 -16.76 36.64 -5.85
C THR A 61 -17.80 37.38 -6.70
N GLN A 62 -18.86 37.91 -6.07
CA GLN A 62 -19.90 38.74 -6.71
C GLN A 62 -20.12 40.04 -5.95
N THR A 63 -20.27 41.15 -6.66
CA THR A 63 -20.38 42.50 -6.10
C THR A 63 -21.79 43.09 -6.24
N TYR A 64 -22.28 43.77 -5.20
CA TYR A 64 -23.51 44.55 -5.26
C TYR A 64 -23.26 46.02 -4.89
N PRO A 65 -23.76 46.99 -5.69
CA PRO A 65 -24.40 46.84 -7.00
C PRO A 65 -23.37 46.49 -8.11
N GLY A 66 -23.77 45.74 -9.16
CA GLY A 66 -22.98 45.64 -10.41
C GLY A 66 -22.83 44.28 -11.08
N SER A 67 -23.08 43.15 -10.39
CA SER A 67 -22.73 41.81 -10.93
C SER A 67 -23.88 41.02 -11.60
N GLY A 68 -25.01 41.64 -11.92
CA GLY A 68 -26.03 41.05 -12.81
C GLY A 68 -26.89 39.91 -12.25
N GLY A 69 -26.93 39.73 -10.92
CA GLY A 69 -27.79 38.74 -10.26
C GLY A 69 -29.28 39.12 -10.25
N SER A 70 -30.16 38.13 -10.10
CA SER A 70 -31.59 38.35 -9.89
C SER A 70 -31.84 38.69 -8.42
N CYS A 71 -32.08 39.96 -8.12
CA CYS A 71 -32.16 40.47 -6.76
C CYS A 71 -33.60 40.73 -6.30
N VAL A 72 -33.90 40.36 -5.06
CA VAL A 72 -35.18 40.64 -4.38
C VAL A 72 -34.89 41.37 -3.07
N SER A 73 -35.57 42.50 -2.86
CA SER A 73 -35.43 43.31 -1.65
C SER A 73 -36.38 42.85 -0.55
N TYR A 74 -35.87 42.72 0.67
CA TYR A 74 -36.62 42.44 1.90
C TYR A 74 -36.17 43.42 2.99
N GLY A 75 -36.90 44.52 3.16
CA GLY A 75 -36.56 45.56 4.13
C GLY A 75 -35.21 46.22 3.84
N ASN A 76 -34.27 46.14 4.80
CA ASN A 76 -32.91 46.67 4.69
C ASN A 76 -31.91 45.67 4.08
N GLN A 77 -32.39 44.55 3.52
CA GLN A 77 -31.56 43.55 2.88
C GLN A 77 -32.00 43.31 1.44
N ILE A 78 -31.03 43.05 0.57
CA ILE A 78 -31.29 42.59 -0.78
C ILE A 78 -30.62 41.23 -0.97
N THR A 79 -31.41 40.23 -1.36
CA THR A 79 -30.92 38.89 -1.66
C THR A 79 -30.85 38.72 -3.17
N CYS A 80 -29.64 38.53 -3.69
CA CYS A 80 -29.39 38.28 -5.10
C CYS A 80 -29.07 36.80 -5.33
N SER A 81 -29.75 36.21 -6.30
CA SER A 81 -29.43 34.87 -6.81
C SER A 81 -28.57 34.98 -8.06
N TYR A 82 -27.47 34.26 -8.07
CA TYR A 82 -26.48 34.23 -9.14
C TYR A 82 -26.43 32.86 -9.79
N LYS A 83 -26.25 32.85 -11.10
CA LYS A 83 -25.92 31.67 -11.90
C LYS A 83 -24.72 32.01 -12.75
N VAL A 84 -23.57 31.48 -12.40
CA VAL A 84 -22.27 31.82 -12.99
C VAL A 84 -21.75 30.61 -13.73
N SER A 85 -21.52 30.76 -15.03
CA SER A 85 -20.85 29.75 -15.86
C SER A 85 -19.37 30.08 -15.93
N ILE A 86 -18.54 29.11 -15.53
CA ILE A 86 -17.10 29.25 -15.45
C ILE A 86 -16.47 28.25 -16.41
N ASN A 87 -15.45 28.69 -17.14
CA ASN A 87 -14.65 27.89 -18.04
C ASN A 87 -13.22 28.46 -18.08
N HIS A 88 -12.25 27.70 -17.59
CA HIS A 88 -10.86 28.14 -17.48
C HIS A 88 -9.91 26.94 -17.43
N PRO A 89 -8.63 27.15 -17.79
CA PRO A 89 -7.62 26.11 -17.64
C PRO A 89 -7.26 25.89 -16.17
N ILE A 90 -7.06 24.62 -15.81
CA ILE A 90 -6.45 24.19 -14.56
C ILE A 90 -5.22 23.31 -14.84
N THR A 91 -4.25 23.37 -13.93
CA THR A 91 -3.03 22.56 -13.97
C THR A 91 -2.89 21.82 -12.66
N ILE A 92 -2.84 20.48 -12.72
CA ILE A 92 -2.53 19.64 -11.57
C ILE A 92 -1.04 19.32 -11.64
N ASP A 93 -0.32 19.76 -10.62
CA ASP A 93 1.11 19.60 -10.50
C ASP A 93 1.44 18.34 -9.70
N LEU A 94 2.01 17.38 -10.41
CA LEU A 94 2.39 16.07 -9.87
C LEU A 94 3.88 16.00 -9.53
N SER A 95 4.62 17.11 -9.57
CA SER A 95 6.07 17.15 -9.32
C SER A 95 6.50 16.71 -7.92
N ASN A 96 5.58 16.63 -6.95
CA ASN A 96 5.85 16.12 -5.61
C ASN A 96 5.34 14.67 -5.41
N ALA A 97 4.85 14.03 -6.48
CA ALA A 97 4.35 12.67 -6.41
C ALA A 97 5.53 11.70 -6.41
N ASN A 98 5.57 10.82 -5.41
CA ASN A 98 6.55 9.78 -5.23
C ASN A 98 5.90 8.38 -5.24
N LEU A 99 6.72 7.34 -5.36
CA LEU A 99 6.29 5.95 -5.25
C LEU A 99 6.57 5.41 -3.84
N PRO A 100 5.56 5.29 -2.97
CA PRO A 100 5.78 4.79 -1.62
C PRO A 100 6.26 3.34 -1.65
N ILE A 101 7.09 2.96 -0.66
CA ILE A 101 7.49 1.60 -0.26
C ILE A 101 8.16 0.69 -1.29
N MET A 102 8.22 1.05 -2.57
CA MET A 102 8.80 0.15 -3.58
C MET A 102 10.32 0.16 -3.53
N GLY A 103 10.90 1.33 -3.28
CA GLY A 103 12.33 1.55 -3.12
C GLY A 103 12.60 3.03 -2.83
N ASN A 104 13.81 3.33 -2.41
CA ASN A 104 14.27 4.70 -2.20
C ASN A 104 15.77 4.76 -2.49
N THR A 105 16.11 5.48 -3.57
CA THR A 105 17.47 5.77 -4.02
C THR A 105 17.82 7.26 -3.88
N GLU A 106 16.83 8.10 -3.54
CA GLU A 106 16.98 9.55 -3.36
C GLU A 106 17.49 9.93 -1.95
N ASP A 107 17.04 9.23 -0.91
CA ASP A 107 17.38 9.46 0.50
C ASP A 107 18.51 8.55 1.03
N VAL A 108 19.25 7.92 0.11
CA VAL A 108 20.43 7.11 0.41
C VAL A 108 21.66 7.70 -0.27
N LYS A 109 22.83 7.17 0.06
CA LYS A 109 24.07 7.56 -0.61
C LYS A 109 23.96 7.31 -2.11
N ASN A 110 24.23 8.33 -2.92
CA ASN A 110 24.17 8.27 -4.38
C ASN A 110 25.17 9.29 -4.97
N SER A 111 25.18 9.51 -6.29
CA SER A 111 26.12 10.47 -6.89
C SER A 111 25.86 11.92 -6.49
N GLN A 112 24.64 12.27 -6.07
CA GLN A 112 24.25 13.62 -5.67
C GLN A 112 24.37 13.85 -4.16
N SER A 113 24.08 12.83 -3.36
CA SER A 113 24.05 12.87 -1.90
C SER A 113 25.13 11.97 -1.32
N SER A 114 25.98 12.55 -0.48
CA SER A 114 26.91 11.77 0.35
C SER A 114 26.25 11.23 1.62
N ALA A 115 25.01 11.65 1.91
CA ALA A 115 24.30 11.29 3.11
C ALA A 115 23.51 10.00 2.89
N ASP A 116 23.51 9.14 3.91
CA ASP A 116 22.70 7.92 3.98
C ASP A 116 21.65 8.14 5.07
N SER A 117 20.58 8.89 4.73
CA SER A 117 19.56 9.34 5.70
C SER A 117 18.70 8.19 6.22
N LEU A 118 18.49 7.16 5.38
CA LEU A 118 17.82 5.93 5.78
C LEU A 118 18.83 4.98 6.42
N ASN A 119 18.53 4.53 7.63
CA ASN A 119 19.35 3.50 8.25
C ASN A 119 19.09 2.13 7.57
N ASP A 120 20.01 1.18 7.75
CA ASP A 120 19.95 -0.12 7.08
C ASP A 120 18.71 -0.95 7.46
N ALA A 121 18.21 -0.80 8.68
CA ALA A 121 16.99 -1.48 9.12
C ALA A 121 15.76 -0.88 8.43
N ASP A 122 15.68 0.45 8.32
CA ASP A 122 14.59 1.13 7.63
C ASP A 122 14.56 0.74 6.15
N LYS A 123 15.73 0.67 5.48
CA LYS A 123 15.83 0.19 4.09
C LYS A 123 15.15 -1.16 3.91
N VAL A 124 15.55 -2.17 4.69
CA VAL A 124 15.01 -3.52 4.51
C VAL A 124 13.61 -3.72 5.11
N ASN A 125 13.19 -2.88 6.05
CA ASN A 125 11.88 -3.03 6.69
C ASN A 125 10.77 -2.31 5.91
N GLU A 126 11.07 -1.13 5.34
CA GLU A 126 10.07 -0.22 4.79
C GLU A 126 9.97 -0.27 3.25
N TYR A 127 10.93 -0.92 2.58
CA TYR A 127 11.00 -0.90 1.11
C TYR A 127 11.13 -2.30 0.48
N VAL A 128 10.33 -2.59 -0.55
CA VAL A 128 10.24 -3.89 -1.22
C VAL A 128 11.54 -4.27 -1.92
N SER A 129 12.12 -3.38 -2.74
CA SER A 129 13.38 -3.63 -3.44
C SER A 129 14.51 -3.97 -2.45
N TRP A 130 14.69 -3.13 -1.43
CA TRP A 130 15.69 -3.32 -0.39
C TRP A 130 15.44 -4.57 0.45
N TYR A 131 14.19 -4.88 0.80
CA TYR A 131 13.86 -6.11 1.52
C TYR A 131 14.25 -7.34 0.70
N LEU A 132 13.85 -7.40 -0.58
CA LEU A 132 14.09 -8.55 -1.45
C LEU A 132 15.58 -8.79 -1.70
N ASN A 133 16.31 -7.71 -1.99
CA ASN A 133 17.69 -7.77 -2.49
C ASN A 133 18.74 -7.62 -1.38
N GLY A 134 18.45 -6.85 -0.33
CA GLY A 134 19.35 -6.52 0.77
C GLY A 134 20.24 -5.30 0.54
N ILE A 135 21.06 -4.96 1.54
CA ILE A 135 22.00 -3.81 1.51
C ILE A 135 23.42 -4.19 1.09
N THR A 136 23.73 -5.48 1.05
CA THR A 136 25.06 -6.03 0.76
C THR A 136 25.34 -6.04 -0.74
N GLY A 137 26.60 -5.89 -1.13
CA GLY A 137 27.06 -5.97 -2.51
C GLY A 137 26.68 -4.77 -3.38
N ARG A 138 26.50 -3.57 -2.80
CA ARG A 138 26.11 -2.36 -3.54
C ARG A 138 27.31 -1.48 -3.89
N ALA A 139 27.25 -0.83 -5.05
CA ALA A 139 28.32 0.03 -5.56
C ALA A 139 28.57 1.26 -4.66
N GLU A 140 27.52 1.75 -3.99
CA GLU A 140 27.53 2.95 -3.16
C GLU A 140 28.31 2.76 -1.85
N TYR A 141 28.42 1.50 -1.39
CA TYR A 141 28.96 1.17 -0.07
C TYR A 141 30.29 0.43 -0.12
N GLY A 142 30.62 -0.24 -1.23
CA GLY A 142 31.77 -1.14 -1.32
C GLY A 142 31.75 -2.19 -0.20
N ASP A 143 32.93 -2.61 0.28
CA ASP A 143 33.04 -3.64 1.32
C ASP A 143 32.57 -3.21 2.72
N THR A 144 32.26 -1.91 2.92
CA THR A 144 31.89 -1.41 4.25
C THR A 144 30.60 -2.02 4.77
N LYS A 145 29.68 -2.39 3.86
CA LYS A 145 28.40 -3.03 4.20
C LYS A 145 28.42 -4.54 4.02
N ASP A 146 29.52 -5.13 3.56
CA ASP A 146 29.66 -6.57 3.35
C ASP A 146 30.27 -7.28 4.57
N THR A 147 29.77 -6.94 5.77
CA THR A 147 30.17 -7.56 7.04
C THR A 147 29.35 -8.83 7.33
N GLU A 148 29.83 -9.70 8.21
CA GLU A 148 29.06 -10.87 8.66
C GLU A 148 27.71 -10.46 9.29
N GLU A 149 27.70 -9.37 10.06
CA GLU A 149 26.48 -8.83 10.66
C GLU A 149 25.46 -8.42 9.60
N ASN A 150 25.89 -7.68 8.58
CA ASN A 150 25.00 -7.22 7.52
C ASN A 150 24.55 -8.36 6.61
N ALA A 151 25.44 -9.32 6.32
CA ALA A 151 25.09 -10.52 5.59
C ALA A 151 24.04 -11.36 6.33
N VAL A 152 24.03 -11.37 7.66
CA VAL A 152 23.02 -12.10 8.45
C VAL A 152 21.73 -11.29 8.61
N ASN A 153 21.83 -10.00 8.89
CA ASN A 153 20.68 -9.18 9.27
C ASN A 153 20.00 -8.54 8.05
N PHE A 154 20.76 -8.11 7.04
CA PHE A 154 20.29 -7.17 6.01
C PHE A 154 20.48 -7.64 4.55
N SER A 155 20.81 -8.90 4.28
CA SER A 155 21.01 -9.45 2.91
C SER A 155 19.73 -9.83 2.16
N GLY A 156 18.54 -9.55 2.70
CA GLY A 156 17.25 -9.91 2.08
C GLY A 156 17.02 -11.43 1.95
N PRO A 157 15.79 -11.89 1.62
CA PRO A 157 15.49 -13.30 1.48
C PRO A 157 16.14 -13.93 0.24
N ILE A 158 16.37 -13.16 -0.83
CA ILE A 158 16.94 -13.71 -2.08
C ILE A 158 18.37 -14.17 -1.84
N GLN A 159 19.22 -13.36 -1.22
CA GLN A 159 20.60 -13.77 -0.94
C GLN A 159 20.69 -14.86 0.13
N LYS A 160 19.75 -14.89 1.09
CA LYS A 160 19.72 -15.89 2.18
C LYS A 160 19.22 -17.27 1.73
N LEU A 161 18.21 -17.31 0.85
CA LEU A 161 17.50 -18.55 0.52
C LEU A 161 18.02 -19.22 -0.75
N LEU A 162 18.57 -18.46 -1.69
CA LEU A 162 19.03 -19.02 -2.95
C LEU A 162 20.44 -19.59 -2.84
N PRO A 163 20.68 -20.79 -3.41
CA PRO A 163 22.04 -21.27 -3.61
C PRO A 163 22.85 -20.28 -4.45
N GLY A 164 24.12 -20.08 -4.11
CA GLY A 164 25.00 -19.12 -4.83
C GLY A 164 24.99 -19.30 -6.35
N ILE A 165 24.93 -20.55 -6.83
CA ILE A 165 24.86 -20.88 -8.26
C ILE A 165 23.60 -20.36 -8.98
N MET A 166 22.50 -20.16 -8.26
CA MET A 166 21.28 -19.54 -8.79
C MET A 166 21.41 -18.03 -8.82
N LEU A 167 22.05 -17.45 -7.80
CA LEU A 167 22.39 -16.01 -7.79
C LEU A 167 23.35 -15.68 -8.94
N ASP A 168 24.33 -16.53 -9.19
CA ASP A 168 25.30 -16.37 -10.27
C ASP A 168 24.63 -16.44 -11.64
N ALA A 169 23.73 -17.40 -11.83
CA ALA A 169 22.91 -17.48 -13.05
C ALA A 169 22.08 -16.22 -13.26
N GLN A 170 21.50 -15.66 -12.19
CA GLN A 170 20.74 -14.42 -12.28
C GLN A 170 21.63 -13.22 -12.63
N ARG A 171 22.82 -13.09 -12.03
CA ARG A 171 23.80 -12.05 -12.39
C ARG A 171 24.23 -12.14 -13.85
N ILE A 172 24.45 -13.36 -14.36
CA ILE A 172 24.75 -13.60 -15.77
C ILE A 172 23.58 -13.13 -16.65
N ASN A 173 22.33 -13.35 -16.25
CA ASN A 173 21.18 -12.82 -16.97
C ASN A 173 21.16 -11.28 -16.97
N THR A 174 21.49 -10.64 -15.85
CA THR A 174 21.63 -9.17 -15.76
C THR A 174 22.72 -8.66 -16.71
N ILE A 175 23.90 -9.29 -16.72
CA ILE A 175 25.00 -8.97 -17.64
C ILE A 175 24.53 -9.09 -19.09
N ASN A 176 23.93 -10.22 -19.46
CA ASN A 176 23.49 -10.48 -20.83
C ASN A 176 22.40 -9.51 -21.33
N SER A 177 21.69 -8.86 -20.41
CA SER A 177 20.64 -7.88 -20.66
C SER A 177 21.18 -6.45 -20.79
N ALA A 178 22.42 -6.20 -20.36
CA ALA A 178 23.07 -4.90 -20.43
C ALA A 178 23.21 -4.43 -21.89
N GLY A 179 22.88 -3.17 -22.14
CA GLY A 179 22.85 -2.59 -23.49
C GLY A 179 21.65 -3.00 -24.35
N LYS A 180 20.78 -3.88 -23.85
CA LYS A 180 19.61 -4.37 -24.60
C LYS A 180 18.31 -3.94 -23.92
N THR A 181 18.10 -4.44 -22.71
CA THR A 181 16.91 -4.17 -21.89
C THR A 181 17.25 -3.55 -20.54
N ASN A 182 18.55 -3.43 -20.23
CA ASN A 182 19.08 -2.74 -19.07
C ASN A 182 20.19 -1.82 -19.57
N HIS A 183 20.41 -0.68 -18.93
CA HIS A 183 21.60 0.11 -19.19
C HIS A 183 22.87 -0.66 -18.83
N ASN A 184 24.00 -0.30 -19.46
CA ASN A 184 25.32 -0.78 -19.05
C ASN A 184 25.81 -0.07 -17.77
N GLN A 185 25.03 -0.19 -16.70
CA GLN A 185 25.21 0.52 -15.45
C GLN A 185 26.44 0.06 -14.67
N ILE A 186 26.91 0.92 -13.76
CA ILE A 186 28.01 0.64 -12.85
C ILE A 186 27.53 -0.42 -11.84
N ALA A 187 28.24 -1.55 -11.81
CA ALA A 187 27.99 -2.62 -10.85
C ALA A 187 28.80 -2.40 -9.57
N VAL A 188 30.06 -1.97 -9.71
CA VAL A 188 30.99 -1.81 -8.59
C VAL A 188 32.19 -0.98 -9.00
N CYS A 189 32.74 -0.24 -8.04
CA CYS A 189 34.04 0.40 -8.15
C CYS A 189 35.02 -0.33 -7.26
N ALA A 190 36.27 -0.47 -7.69
CA ALA A 190 37.25 -1.21 -6.91
C ALA A 190 38.63 -0.57 -6.96
N LYS A 191 39.41 -0.83 -5.92
CA LYS A 191 40.86 -0.63 -5.94
C LYS A 191 41.52 -1.97 -6.21
N GLN A 192 42.42 -2.02 -7.19
CA GLN A 192 43.32 -3.15 -7.30
C GLN A 192 44.26 -3.14 -6.09
N GLY A 193 44.25 -4.23 -5.32
CA GLY A 193 45.11 -4.34 -4.15
C GLY A 193 46.59 -4.36 -4.55
N SER A 194 47.37 -3.42 -4.01
CA SER A 194 48.82 -3.58 -3.89
C SER A 194 49.06 -4.64 -2.82
N GLY A 195 49.28 -5.89 -3.22
CA GLY A 195 49.58 -6.97 -2.30
C GLY A 195 50.78 -6.58 -1.43
N SER A 196 50.57 -6.41 -0.12
CA SER A 196 51.61 -6.06 0.85
C SER A 196 52.56 -7.25 1.07
N PHE A 197 53.39 -7.55 0.08
CA PHE A 197 54.60 -8.35 0.23
C PHE A 197 55.66 -7.86 -0.78
N ALA A 198 56.40 -6.82 -0.36
CA ALA A 198 57.56 -6.25 -1.05
C ALA A 198 57.34 -5.82 -2.52
N GLY A 199 57.11 -4.50 -2.72
CA GLY A 199 56.85 -3.84 -4.00
C GLY A 199 57.80 -4.23 -5.14
N SER A 200 57.47 -5.32 -5.83
CA SER A 200 58.27 -5.93 -6.88
C SER A 200 57.33 -6.49 -7.94
N VAL A 201 57.37 -5.92 -9.16
CA VAL A 201 56.85 -6.46 -10.44
C VAL A 201 55.34 -6.79 -10.53
N GLN A 202 54.67 -7.20 -9.46
CA GLN A 202 53.24 -7.51 -9.38
C GLN A 202 52.35 -6.26 -9.50
N ASP A 203 52.82 -5.12 -8.97
CA ASP A 203 52.11 -3.82 -9.10
C ASP A 203 52.08 -3.30 -10.54
N ILE A 204 53.07 -3.67 -11.37
CA ILE A 204 53.13 -3.29 -12.80
C ILE A 204 52.20 -4.19 -13.63
N LEU A 205 51.79 -5.35 -13.09
CA LEU A 205 51.00 -6.36 -13.80
C LEU A 205 49.55 -6.47 -13.28
N GLY A 206 49.14 -5.68 -12.28
CA GLY A 206 47.78 -5.73 -11.70
C GLY A 206 47.47 -7.04 -10.97
N LEU A 207 48.48 -7.66 -10.35
CA LEU A 207 48.38 -8.97 -9.71
C LEU A 207 48.04 -8.81 -8.23
N GLY A 208 46.74 -8.76 -7.89
CA GLY A 208 46.25 -8.66 -6.51
C GLY A 208 44.73 -8.86 -6.41
N LYS A 209 44.25 -9.19 -5.19
CA LYS A 209 42.81 -9.25 -4.89
C LYS A 209 42.21 -7.87 -5.13
N SER A 210 41.11 -7.80 -5.87
CA SER A 210 40.39 -6.53 -6.05
C SER A 210 39.46 -6.31 -4.86
N THR A 211 39.49 -5.10 -4.30
CA THR A 211 38.68 -4.75 -3.14
C THR A 211 37.63 -3.73 -3.56
N PRO A 212 36.33 -4.05 -3.45
CA PRO A 212 35.24 -3.11 -3.64
C PRO A 212 35.40 -1.85 -2.80
N THR A 213 35.10 -0.72 -3.43
CA THR A 213 35.11 0.61 -2.82
C THR A 213 33.87 1.37 -3.25
N GLU A 214 33.48 2.36 -2.46
CA GLU A 214 32.38 3.25 -2.79
C GLU A 214 32.63 3.94 -4.14
N CYS A 215 31.65 3.91 -5.03
CA CYS A 215 31.73 4.60 -6.32
C CYS A 215 31.62 6.11 -6.19
N TYR A 216 30.75 6.60 -5.30
CA TYR A 216 30.36 8.01 -5.26
C TYR A 216 30.68 8.68 -3.93
N GLN A 217 31.03 9.97 -3.99
CA GLN A 217 31.22 10.83 -2.82
C GLN A 217 30.09 11.86 -2.65
N GLY A 218 29.01 11.78 -3.44
CA GLY A 218 27.95 12.79 -3.49
C GLY A 218 28.37 14.05 -4.25
N ASN A 219 27.52 15.08 -4.24
CA ASN A 219 27.73 16.38 -4.89
C ASN A 219 28.02 16.30 -6.41
N ASN A 220 27.36 15.37 -7.10
CA ASN A 220 27.47 15.15 -8.54
C ASN A 220 28.91 14.79 -8.97
N THR A 221 29.56 13.93 -8.18
CA THR A 221 30.93 13.46 -8.45
C THR A 221 30.93 12.22 -9.33
N ASP A 222 31.82 12.22 -10.32
CA ASP A 222 32.11 11.05 -11.16
C ASP A 222 32.51 9.84 -10.30
N ALA A 223 32.25 8.64 -10.82
CA ALA A 223 32.63 7.39 -10.18
C ALA A 223 34.15 7.30 -9.97
N GLN A 224 34.56 6.91 -8.76
CA GLN A 224 35.96 6.88 -8.36
C GLN A 224 36.59 5.49 -8.51
N ASN A 225 37.92 5.45 -8.60
CA ASN A 225 38.73 4.22 -8.73
C ASN A 225 38.46 3.47 -10.06
N ASP A 226 38.76 2.17 -10.11
CA ASP A 226 38.46 1.37 -11.31
C ASP A 226 36.96 1.06 -11.35
N VAL A 227 36.27 1.58 -12.36
CA VAL A 227 34.83 1.41 -12.56
C VAL A 227 34.54 0.12 -13.36
N TYR A 228 33.72 -0.76 -12.80
CA TYR A 228 33.25 -1.98 -13.47
C TYR A 228 31.75 -1.88 -13.75
N ARG A 229 31.40 -1.90 -15.04
CA ARG A 229 30.02 -1.87 -15.54
C ARG A 229 29.56 -3.28 -15.90
N LEU A 230 28.27 -3.50 -16.07
CA LEU A 230 27.73 -4.84 -16.39
C LEU A 230 28.44 -5.51 -17.58
N LYS A 231 28.72 -4.79 -18.67
CA LYS A 231 29.42 -5.32 -19.84
C LYS A 231 30.91 -5.62 -19.61
N SER A 232 31.50 -5.20 -18.49
CA SER A 232 32.89 -5.56 -18.14
C SER A 232 33.08 -7.09 -18.04
N TRP A 233 32.00 -7.86 -17.86
CA TRP A 233 31.98 -9.32 -17.79
C TRP A 233 31.64 -10.06 -19.10
N GLU A 234 31.31 -9.37 -20.21
CA GLU A 234 30.97 -10.04 -21.50
C GLU A 234 32.19 -10.60 -22.26
N GLY A 235 33.41 -10.27 -21.79
CA GLY A 235 34.66 -10.68 -22.43
C GLY A 235 35.21 -12.04 -21.98
N ASP A 236 36.34 -12.39 -22.57
CA ASP A 236 37.12 -13.56 -22.19
C ASP A 236 38.31 -13.21 -21.26
N LEU A 237 38.95 -14.24 -20.72
CA LEU A 237 40.15 -14.18 -19.90
C LEU A 237 41.39 -14.56 -20.74
N SER A 238 41.37 -14.28 -22.05
CA SER A 238 42.36 -14.82 -23.00
C SER A 238 43.81 -14.44 -22.71
N PHE A 239 44.03 -13.46 -21.83
CA PHE A 239 45.34 -13.19 -21.24
C PHE A 239 45.97 -14.43 -20.60
N TRP A 240 45.17 -15.41 -20.13
CA TRP A 240 45.63 -16.71 -19.63
C TRP A 240 46.49 -17.46 -20.64
N ASN A 241 46.16 -17.38 -21.93
CA ASN A 241 46.87 -18.10 -22.99
C ASN A 241 48.37 -17.74 -23.04
N ASN A 242 48.72 -16.51 -22.63
CA ASN A 242 50.10 -16.04 -22.60
C ASN A 242 50.90 -16.57 -21.38
N GLY A 243 50.20 -17.02 -20.32
CA GLY A 243 50.80 -17.52 -19.06
C GLY A 243 50.97 -19.04 -18.98
N VAL A 244 50.26 -19.81 -19.82
CA VAL A 244 50.19 -21.29 -19.77
C VAL A 244 51.58 -21.94 -19.71
N ASN A 245 52.52 -21.51 -20.54
CA ASN A 245 53.86 -22.13 -20.64
C ASN A 245 54.68 -22.03 -19.34
N LYS A 246 54.53 -20.93 -18.57
CA LYS A 246 55.21 -20.77 -17.27
C LYS A 246 54.61 -21.67 -16.19
N ILE A 247 53.29 -21.87 -16.25
CA ILE A 247 52.53 -22.66 -15.27
C ILE A 247 52.77 -24.15 -15.45
N VAL A 248 52.83 -24.62 -16.71
CA VAL A 248 53.17 -26.02 -17.04
C VAL A 248 54.52 -26.41 -16.42
N GLY A 249 55.52 -25.51 -16.48
CA GLY A 249 56.84 -25.73 -15.87
C GLY A 249 56.81 -25.88 -14.34
N LEU A 250 55.92 -25.17 -13.64
CA LEU A 250 55.77 -25.28 -12.19
C LEU A 250 55.16 -26.63 -11.77
N PHE A 251 54.07 -27.03 -12.44
CA PHE A 251 53.38 -28.30 -12.13
C PHE A 251 54.22 -29.53 -12.49
N SER A 252 54.96 -29.48 -13.59
CA SER A 252 55.85 -30.57 -13.99
C SER A 252 57.04 -30.77 -13.05
N GLY A 253 57.39 -29.77 -12.22
CA GLY A 253 58.38 -29.91 -11.14
C GLY A 253 57.85 -30.56 -9.85
N LEU A 254 56.52 -30.56 -9.63
CA LEU A 254 55.88 -31.10 -8.42
C LEU A 254 55.48 -32.58 -8.56
N VAL A 255 55.38 -33.09 -9.79
CA VAL A 255 54.99 -34.48 -10.05
C VAL A 255 56.13 -35.19 -10.77
N PRO A 256 56.70 -36.28 -10.21
CA PRO A 256 57.82 -36.99 -10.84
C PRO A 256 57.46 -37.52 -12.24
N ASN A 257 58.48 -37.63 -13.11
CA ASN A 257 58.38 -38.04 -14.52
C ASN A 257 57.67 -39.41 -14.71
N VAL A 258 56.35 -39.39 -14.75
CA VAL A 258 55.51 -40.51 -15.20
C VAL A 258 55.25 -40.31 -16.70
N PHE A 259 55.54 -41.32 -17.51
CA PHE A 259 55.40 -41.30 -18.98
C PHE A 259 53.98 -40.85 -19.39
N GLY A 260 53.86 -39.81 -20.22
CA GLY A 260 52.58 -39.27 -20.72
C GLY A 260 51.84 -38.30 -19.79
N PHE A 261 52.35 -38.05 -18.58
CA PHE A 261 51.70 -37.17 -17.61
C PHE A 261 51.88 -35.67 -17.94
N GLN A 262 52.98 -35.28 -18.60
CA GLN A 262 53.21 -33.90 -19.00
C GLN A 262 52.24 -33.43 -20.10
N ASP A 263 51.98 -34.26 -21.12
CA ASP A 263 51.00 -33.96 -22.16
C ASP A 263 49.60 -33.79 -21.55
N PHE A 264 49.30 -34.57 -20.52
CA PHE A 264 48.05 -34.47 -19.77
C PHE A 264 47.94 -33.15 -18.99
N ILE A 265 48.98 -32.77 -18.24
CA ILE A 265 49.05 -31.47 -17.55
C ILE A 265 48.86 -30.33 -18.56
N GLN A 266 49.57 -30.39 -19.69
CA GLN A 266 49.51 -29.35 -20.71
C GLN A 266 48.11 -29.25 -21.32
N SER A 267 47.45 -30.38 -21.63
CA SER A 267 46.08 -30.39 -22.11
C SER A 267 45.08 -29.87 -21.07
N SER A 268 45.24 -30.23 -19.79
CA SER A 268 44.34 -29.77 -18.72
C SER A 268 44.45 -28.27 -18.47
N ILE A 269 45.66 -27.70 -18.56
CA ILE A 269 45.90 -26.26 -18.43
C ILE A 269 45.48 -25.51 -19.71
N ALA A 270 45.66 -26.12 -20.89
CA ALA A 270 45.19 -25.56 -22.14
C ALA A 270 43.65 -25.41 -22.15
N ASN A 271 42.94 -26.43 -21.63
CA ASN A 271 41.48 -26.42 -21.50
C ASN A 271 41.02 -25.71 -20.22
N HIS A 272 41.43 -24.46 -20.02
CA HIS A 272 41.04 -23.66 -18.84
C HIS A 272 39.76 -22.85 -19.09
N TRP A 273 39.03 -22.54 -18.02
CA TRP A 273 37.89 -21.64 -18.12
C TRP A 273 38.32 -20.23 -18.57
N ASN A 274 37.78 -19.78 -19.70
CA ASN A 274 38.21 -18.53 -20.33
C ASN A 274 37.12 -17.45 -20.37
N LYS A 275 36.00 -17.60 -19.66
CA LYS A 275 34.96 -16.55 -19.57
C LYS A 275 35.15 -15.73 -18.29
N ARG A 276 34.80 -14.44 -18.32
CA ARG A 276 34.80 -13.58 -17.11
C ARG A 276 33.65 -13.88 -16.15
N VAL A 277 32.61 -14.55 -16.61
CA VAL A 277 31.51 -15.07 -15.80
C VAL A 277 31.82 -16.49 -15.29
N PRO A 278 31.28 -16.91 -14.13
CA PRO A 278 31.49 -18.27 -13.64
C PRO A 278 30.81 -19.30 -14.54
N PRO A 279 31.32 -20.55 -14.59
CA PRO A 279 30.60 -21.64 -15.25
C PRO A 279 29.32 -21.98 -14.50
N LEU A 280 28.30 -22.43 -15.22
CA LEU A 280 27.08 -23.00 -14.63
C LEU A 280 27.07 -24.52 -14.81
N PRO A 281 26.52 -25.31 -13.87
CA PRO A 281 26.64 -26.77 -13.88
C PRO A 281 25.75 -27.42 -14.95
N TRP A 282 24.80 -26.67 -15.51
CA TRP A 282 23.97 -27.09 -16.65
C TRP A 282 24.50 -26.60 -18.00
N GLU A 283 25.62 -25.87 -18.04
CA GLU A 283 26.26 -25.53 -19.29
C GLU A 283 26.99 -26.75 -19.91
N ASN A 284 27.12 -26.71 -21.22
CA ASN A 284 27.92 -27.67 -21.95
C ASN A 284 29.42 -27.42 -21.71
N ASP A 285 30.20 -28.49 -21.67
CA ASP A 285 31.66 -28.41 -21.61
C ASP A 285 32.17 -27.77 -22.91
N PRO A 286 32.81 -26.58 -22.83
CA PRO A 286 33.27 -25.86 -24.01
C PRO A 286 34.41 -26.60 -24.74
N PHE A 287 35.05 -27.58 -24.12
CA PHE A 287 36.17 -28.33 -24.69
C PHE A 287 35.81 -29.77 -25.09
N ALA A 288 34.57 -30.22 -24.85
CA ALA A 288 34.15 -31.56 -25.21
C ALA A 288 33.77 -31.69 -26.70
N SER A 289 34.27 -32.74 -27.34
CA SER A 289 33.88 -33.15 -28.70
C SER A 289 33.51 -34.64 -28.70
N PRO A 290 32.22 -35.02 -28.89
CA PRO A 290 31.07 -34.15 -29.13
C PRO A 290 30.68 -33.34 -27.88
N THR A 291 29.94 -32.25 -28.09
CA THR A 291 29.41 -31.41 -27.02
C THR A 291 28.57 -32.23 -26.04
N ARG A 292 28.89 -32.12 -24.74
CA ARG A 292 28.16 -32.75 -23.65
C ARG A 292 28.09 -31.83 -22.44
N GLN A 293 27.19 -32.11 -21.50
CA GLN A 293 27.15 -31.42 -20.22
C GLN A 293 28.45 -31.65 -19.44
N MET A 294 28.86 -30.63 -18.69
CA MET A 294 30.01 -30.74 -17.78
C MET A 294 29.76 -31.78 -16.68
N THR A 295 30.80 -32.55 -16.35
CA THR A 295 30.81 -33.38 -15.15
C THR A 295 30.99 -32.52 -13.90
N ASN A 296 30.64 -33.06 -12.72
CA ASN A 296 30.87 -32.36 -11.45
C ASN A 296 32.35 -31.98 -11.22
N LEU A 297 33.28 -32.79 -11.72
CA LEU A 297 34.72 -32.53 -11.62
C LEU A 297 35.16 -31.41 -12.56
N GLU A 298 34.64 -31.37 -13.79
CA GLU A 298 34.89 -30.28 -14.74
C GLU A 298 34.29 -28.96 -14.26
N TYR A 299 33.06 -28.98 -13.76
CA TYR A 299 32.47 -27.80 -13.12
C TYR A 299 33.35 -27.26 -11.99
N ARG A 300 33.81 -28.13 -11.07
CA ARG A 300 34.71 -27.72 -9.98
C ARG A 300 36.04 -27.21 -10.50
N LYS A 301 36.60 -27.80 -11.57
CA LYS A 301 37.82 -27.32 -12.23
C LYS A 301 37.61 -25.89 -12.73
N TYR A 302 36.63 -25.69 -13.60
CA TYR A 302 36.36 -24.40 -14.23
C TYR A 302 35.96 -23.32 -13.22
N TYR A 303 35.20 -23.67 -12.17
CA TYR A 303 34.81 -22.72 -11.13
C TYR A 303 36.02 -22.27 -10.29
N ASN A 304 36.95 -23.19 -9.97
CA ASN A 304 38.20 -22.80 -9.30
C ASN A 304 39.11 -21.98 -10.23
N GLU A 305 39.14 -22.29 -11.52
CA GLU A 305 39.91 -21.51 -12.51
C GLU A 305 39.39 -20.09 -12.68
N TRP A 306 38.06 -19.94 -12.71
CA TRP A 306 37.41 -18.64 -12.68
C TRP A 306 37.75 -17.85 -11.40
N ASN A 307 37.85 -18.52 -10.25
CA ASN A 307 38.33 -17.94 -8.98
C ASN A 307 39.86 -17.74 -8.91
N GLY A 308 40.55 -17.68 -10.05
CA GLY A 308 41.97 -17.35 -10.10
C GLY A 308 42.91 -18.50 -9.70
N LYS A 309 42.45 -19.75 -9.68
CA LYS A 309 43.30 -20.93 -9.44
C LYS A 309 43.74 -21.55 -10.76
N THR A 310 44.85 -22.29 -10.75
CA THR A 310 45.15 -23.23 -11.84
C THR A 310 44.78 -24.62 -11.39
N CYS A 311 43.98 -25.32 -12.19
CA CYS A 311 43.53 -26.66 -11.86
C CYS A 311 43.99 -27.73 -12.89
N VAL A 312 44.40 -28.88 -12.37
CA VAL A 312 44.75 -30.07 -13.16
C VAL A 312 43.82 -31.21 -12.76
N LEU A 313 43.11 -31.79 -13.73
CA LEU A 313 42.16 -32.88 -13.51
C LEU A 313 42.80 -34.22 -13.85
N ILE A 314 43.28 -35.00 -12.88
CA ILE A 314 43.93 -36.30 -13.16
C ILE A 314 42.85 -37.36 -13.47
N PRO A 315 42.69 -37.84 -14.72
CA PRO A 315 41.54 -38.66 -15.12
C PRO A 315 41.60 -40.08 -14.56
N THR A 316 42.82 -40.62 -14.38
CA THR A 316 43.04 -42.00 -13.91
C THR A 316 42.54 -42.25 -12.49
N ILE A 317 42.47 -41.20 -11.68
CA ILE A 317 42.02 -41.27 -10.27
C ILE A 317 40.87 -40.29 -9.96
N ASN A 318 40.32 -39.61 -10.97
CA ASN A 318 39.28 -38.60 -10.81
C ASN A 318 39.62 -37.55 -9.73
N PHE A 319 40.88 -37.09 -9.71
CA PHE A 319 41.39 -36.20 -8.69
C PHE A 319 41.68 -34.81 -9.25
N LEU A 320 41.16 -33.78 -8.59
CA LEU A 320 41.33 -32.38 -8.99
C LEU A 320 42.36 -31.71 -8.06
N ILE A 321 43.46 -31.22 -8.62
CA ILE A 321 44.45 -30.43 -7.89
C ILE A 321 44.33 -28.99 -8.37
N CYS A 322 44.11 -28.05 -7.45
CA CYS A 322 44.08 -26.62 -7.76
C CYS A 322 45.11 -25.89 -6.89
N LEU A 323 45.91 -25.04 -7.52
CA LEU A 323 46.88 -24.16 -6.86
C LEU A 323 46.50 -22.71 -7.11
N ASP A 324 46.68 -21.84 -6.11
CA ASP A 324 46.44 -20.40 -6.30
C ASP A 324 47.39 -19.86 -7.36
N ASN A 325 46.84 -19.20 -8.38
CA ASN A 325 47.63 -18.70 -9.49
C ASN A 325 47.94 -17.21 -9.28
N VAL A 326 49.15 -16.94 -8.79
CA VAL A 326 49.66 -15.59 -8.57
C VAL A 326 49.72 -14.75 -9.88
N LEU A 327 49.65 -15.37 -11.05
CA LEU A 327 49.70 -14.71 -12.36
C LEU A 327 48.32 -14.37 -12.93
N VAL A 328 47.23 -14.73 -12.25
CA VAL A 328 45.86 -14.55 -12.77
C VAL A 328 45.11 -13.60 -11.84
N PRO A 329 44.80 -12.37 -12.31
CA PRO A 329 43.99 -11.44 -11.56
C PRO A 329 42.60 -12.04 -11.30
N ASN A 330 42.23 -12.21 -10.02
CA ASN A 330 40.92 -12.72 -9.65
C ASN A 330 39.81 -11.65 -9.68
N LYS A 331 40.09 -10.48 -10.24
CA LYS A 331 39.23 -9.29 -10.12
C LYS A 331 37.79 -9.51 -10.57
N TYR A 332 37.56 -10.27 -11.65
CA TYR A 332 36.21 -10.51 -12.15
C TYR A 332 35.40 -11.43 -11.23
N ALA A 333 36.06 -12.36 -10.53
CA ALA A 333 35.39 -13.21 -9.55
C ALA A 333 35.24 -12.51 -8.20
N ASP A 334 36.27 -11.79 -7.74
CA ASP A 334 36.26 -11.00 -6.50
C ASP A 334 35.09 -10.00 -6.49
N LEU A 335 34.81 -9.39 -7.64
CA LEU A 335 33.80 -8.34 -7.81
C LEU A 335 32.44 -8.87 -8.31
N PHE A 336 32.33 -10.18 -8.60
CA PHE A 336 31.14 -10.73 -9.24
C PHE A 336 29.90 -10.62 -8.35
N ALA A 337 30.06 -10.75 -7.03
CA ALA A 337 28.96 -10.71 -6.08
C ALA A 337 28.21 -9.37 -6.06
N HIS A 338 28.87 -8.28 -6.48
CA HIS A 338 28.34 -6.92 -6.52
C HIS A 338 27.50 -6.62 -7.77
N ILE A 339 27.42 -7.54 -8.73
CA ILE A 339 26.49 -7.39 -9.86
C ILE A 339 25.05 -7.47 -9.32
N PRO A 340 24.19 -6.49 -9.64
CA PRO A 340 22.80 -6.51 -9.21
C PRO A 340 22.04 -7.70 -9.81
N LEU A 341 21.14 -8.26 -9.00
CA LEU A 341 20.34 -9.43 -9.38
C LEU A 341 19.18 -9.10 -10.33
N SER A 342 18.96 -7.83 -10.64
CA SER A 342 17.76 -7.39 -11.36
C SER A 342 18.00 -6.07 -12.09
N SER A 343 17.09 -5.78 -13.02
CA SER A 343 17.03 -4.49 -13.71
C SER A 343 16.29 -3.46 -12.86
N THR A 344 16.73 -2.22 -12.95
CA THR A 344 16.20 -1.14 -12.12
C THR A 344 15.78 0.08 -12.94
N GLU A 345 15.43 -0.17 -14.19
CA GLU A 345 14.92 0.84 -15.11
C GLU A 345 13.53 1.31 -14.67
N ASP A 346 13.27 2.60 -14.87
CA ASP A 346 11.94 3.17 -14.66
C ASP A 346 10.98 2.70 -15.77
N VAL A 347 9.71 2.51 -15.41
CA VAL A 347 8.65 2.16 -16.37
C VAL A 347 7.68 3.32 -16.55
N GLU A 348 7.19 3.51 -17.78
CA GLU A 348 6.23 4.58 -18.07
C GLU A 348 4.81 4.14 -17.69
N GLY A 349 4.22 4.81 -16.71
CA GLY A 349 2.80 4.78 -16.39
C GLY A 349 2.08 6.04 -16.87
N GLN A 350 0.77 6.10 -16.62
CA GLN A 350 -0.07 7.24 -16.98
C GLN A 350 -1.11 7.53 -15.92
N VAL A 351 -1.52 8.79 -15.79
CA VAL A 351 -2.67 9.20 -14.97
C VAL A 351 -3.56 10.16 -15.75
N LYS A 352 -4.87 9.95 -15.65
CA LYS A 352 -5.89 10.79 -16.30
C LYS A 352 -7.08 11.06 -15.39
N ILE A 353 -7.84 12.11 -15.71
CA ILE A 353 -9.13 12.39 -15.08
C ILE A 353 -10.22 11.71 -15.92
N ASP A 354 -10.98 10.81 -15.28
CA ASP A 354 -11.98 9.98 -15.97
C ASP A 354 -13.40 10.47 -15.75
N SER A 355 -13.69 11.03 -14.58
CA SER A 355 -15.01 11.59 -14.30
C SER A 355 -14.93 12.82 -13.42
N VAL A 356 -16.00 13.60 -13.43
CA VAL A 356 -16.11 14.85 -12.68
C VAL A 356 -17.38 14.83 -11.87
N SER A 357 -17.26 15.17 -10.59
CA SER A 357 -18.36 15.26 -9.64
C SER A 357 -18.29 16.59 -8.92
N SER A 358 -19.44 17.07 -8.43
CA SER A 358 -19.50 18.29 -7.63
C SER A 358 -19.93 17.97 -6.21
N ALA A 359 -19.30 18.62 -5.23
CA ALA A 359 -19.76 18.63 -3.84
C ALA A 359 -20.13 20.06 -3.42
N SER A 360 -21.30 20.24 -2.79
CA SER A 360 -21.67 21.50 -2.16
C SER A 360 -21.14 21.56 -0.72
N SER A 361 -20.66 22.72 -0.28
CA SER A 361 -20.14 22.95 1.08
C SER A 361 -21.13 22.46 2.16
N PRO A 362 -20.71 21.63 3.13
CA PRO A 362 -21.53 21.28 4.27
C PRO A 362 -21.57 22.49 5.21
N GLY A 363 -22.70 23.20 5.21
CA GLY A 363 -22.98 24.29 6.14
C GLY A 363 -23.27 25.63 5.46
N ILE A 364 -24.53 26.06 5.64
CA ILE A 364 -24.95 27.47 5.72
C ILE A 364 -25.31 28.22 4.42
N THR A 365 -24.95 27.77 3.19
CA THR A 365 -25.60 28.31 1.96
C THR A 365 -25.79 27.27 0.86
N LYS A 366 -26.99 27.23 0.24
CA LYS A 366 -27.33 26.45 -0.96
C LYS A 366 -26.50 26.91 -2.16
N THR A 367 -25.22 26.53 -2.21
CA THR A 367 -24.41 26.64 -3.42
C THR A 367 -24.51 25.31 -4.15
N THR A 368 -25.11 25.30 -5.33
CA THR A 368 -25.22 24.11 -6.18
C THR A 368 -24.30 24.27 -7.37
N VAL A 369 -23.42 23.30 -7.59
CA VAL A 369 -22.57 23.21 -8.78
C VAL A 369 -23.19 22.17 -9.72
N SER A 370 -23.20 22.45 -11.02
CA SER A 370 -23.82 21.62 -12.05
C SER A 370 -23.08 21.74 -13.37
N ASN A 371 -23.33 20.84 -14.32
CA ASN A 371 -22.68 20.82 -15.64
C ASN A 371 -21.15 20.81 -15.56
N VAL A 372 -20.60 20.08 -14.59
CA VAL A 372 -19.15 19.96 -14.44
C VAL A 372 -18.62 19.10 -15.57
N ASN A 373 -17.65 19.62 -16.29
CA ASN A 373 -16.95 18.92 -17.36
C ASN A 373 -15.48 19.29 -17.34
N PHE A 374 -14.62 18.30 -17.56
CA PHE A 374 -13.18 18.47 -17.65
C PHE A 374 -12.69 17.87 -18.95
N SER A 375 -11.90 18.63 -19.71
CA SER A 375 -11.27 18.18 -20.94
C SER A 375 -9.78 18.47 -20.85
N GLY A 376 -8.98 17.43 -20.61
CA GLY A 376 -7.53 17.53 -20.45
C GLY A 376 -6.77 16.35 -21.03
N GLN A 377 -5.45 16.45 -21.00
CA GLN A 377 -4.53 15.39 -21.42
C GLN A 377 -4.10 14.53 -20.23
N ALA A 378 -3.82 13.25 -20.47
CA ALA A 378 -3.20 12.38 -19.48
C ALA A 378 -1.76 12.85 -19.21
N ALA A 379 -1.29 12.65 -17.97
CA ALA A 379 0.10 12.84 -17.61
C ALA A 379 0.83 11.49 -17.62
N SER A 380 2.06 11.47 -18.16
CA SER A 380 3.00 10.35 -17.98
C SER A 380 3.59 10.37 -16.57
N LEU A 381 3.79 9.18 -16.02
CA LEU A 381 4.48 8.90 -14.76
C LEU A 381 5.69 8.00 -15.07
N PHE A 382 6.83 8.22 -14.44
CA PHE A 382 8.00 7.35 -14.51
C PHE A 382 8.15 6.63 -13.18
N VAL A 383 7.81 5.35 -13.17
CA VAL A 383 7.60 4.60 -11.93
C VAL A 383 8.85 3.75 -11.64
N PRO A 384 9.63 4.07 -10.61
CA PRO A 384 10.87 3.36 -10.29
C PRO A 384 10.62 2.02 -9.61
N HIS A 385 11.66 1.17 -9.50
CA HIS A 385 11.68 -0.08 -8.70
C HIS A 385 10.70 -1.19 -9.09
N LEU A 386 9.77 -0.97 -10.02
CA LEU A 386 8.77 -1.98 -10.40
C LEU A 386 9.39 -3.15 -11.15
N VAL A 387 10.26 -2.88 -12.12
CA VAL A 387 10.99 -3.94 -12.85
C VAL A 387 11.84 -4.75 -11.87
N GLU A 388 12.53 -4.06 -10.96
CA GLU A 388 13.37 -4.72 -9.97
C GLU A 388 12.54 -5.68 -9.11
N SER A 389 11.46 -5.15 -8.54
CA SER A 389 10.60 -5.88 -7.61
C SER A 389 9.85 -7.05 -8.27
N ASP A 390 9.42 -6.91 -9.53
CA ASP A 390 8.80 -8.01 -10.29
C ASP A 390 9.80 -9.15 -10.54
N GLN A 391 10.99 -8.83 -11.05
CA GLN A 391 12.02 -9.83 -11.35
C GLN A 391 12.52 -10.53 -10.08
N LEU A 392 12.79 -9.78 -9.02
CA LEU A 392 13.19 -10.31 -7.72
C LEU A 392 12.07 -11.14 -7.06
N GLY A 393 10.84 -10.64 -7.12
CA GLY A 393 9.65 -11.38 -6.67
C GLY A 393 9.49 -12.70 -7.44
N SER A 394 9.68 -12.69 -8.76
CA SER A 394 9.66 -13.91 -9.57
C SER A 394 10.79 -14.85 -9.19
N LEU A 395 11.99 -14.35 -8.92
CA LEU A 395 13.14 -15.17 -8.52
C LEU A 395 12.87 -15.86 -7.17
N LEU A 396 12.30 -15.13 -6.21
CA LEU A 396 11.89 -15.70 -4.93
C LEU A 396 10.78 -16.74 -5.10
N GLN A 397 9.77 -16.47 -5.93
CA GLN A 397 8.71 -17.44 -6.23
C GLN A 397 9.25 -18.74 -6.85
N ASN A 398 10.31 -18.66 -7.65
CA ASN A 398 10.91 -19.83 -8.30
C ASN A 398 11.49 -20.84 -7.30
N THR A 399 11.76 -20.42 -6.06
CA THR A 399 12.30 -21.32 -5.02
C THR A 399 11.31 -22.39 -4.57
N TYR A 400 10.01 -22.14 -4.71
CA TYR A 400 8.96 -23.05 -4.25
C TYR A 400 7.88 -23.35 -5.30
N SER A 401 7.84 -22.62 -6.40
CA SER A 401 6.80 -22.81 -7.42
C SER A 401 7.05 -24.09 -8.23
N PRO A 402 6.05 -24.98 -8.40
CA PRO A 402 6.20 -26.17 -9.21
C PRO A 402 6.56 -25.83 -10.67
N LYS A 403 7.42 -26.64 -11.28
CA LYS A 403 7.80 -26.49 -12.68
C LYS A 403 6.57 -26.64 -13.59
N GLY A 404 6.33 -25.67 -14.47
CA GLY A 404 5.24 -25.69 -15.45
C GLY A 404 3.88 -25.23 -14.93
N GLN A 405 3.79 -24.70 -13.71
CA GLN A 405 2.59 -24.01 -13.21
C GLN A 405 2.69 -22.51 -13.45
N ASP A 406 1.54 -21.85 -13.66
CA ASP A 406 1.46 -20.41 -13.77
C ASP A 406 1.80 -19.77 -12.41
N LYS A 407 2.79 -18.87 -12.43
CA LYS A 407 3.30 -18.17 -11.23
C LYS A 407 2.49 -16.92 -10.93
N LEU A 408 1.89 -16.36 -11.96
CA LEU A 408 0.93 -15.27 -11.91
C LEU A 408 -0.47 -15.87 -11.98
N GLY A 409 -1.42 -15.18 -11.39
CA GLY A 409 -2.82 -15.53 -11.50
C GLY A 409 -3.69 -14.47 -10.86
N ASN A 410 -4.99 -14.55 -11.13
CA ASN A 410 -5.94 -13.61 -10.55
C ASN A 410 -5.81 -13.63 -9.02
N PRO A 411 -5.81 -12.44 -8.38
CA PRO A 411 -5.87 -12.34 -6.93
C PRO A 411 -7.01 -13.22 -6.37
N THR A 412 -6.70 -14.03 -5.36
CA THR A 412 -7.69 -14.87 -4.67
C THR A 412 -7.86 -14.42 -3.23
N ASN A 413 -9.05 -14.60 -2.64
CA ASN A 413 -9.35 -14.22 -1.25
C ASN A 413 -9.04 -12.75 -0.94
N ILE A 414 -9.25 -11.89 -1.93
CA ILE A 414 -9.24 -10.44 -1.75
C ILE A 414 -10.63 -10.04 -1.32
N ALA A 415 -10.73 -9.28 -0.24
CA ALA A 415 -12.00 -8.67 0.14
C ALA A 415 -12.45 -7.75 -0.98
N SER A 416 -13.72 -7.88 -1.40
CA SER A 416 -14.32 -7.02 -2.42
C SER A 416 -13.96 -5.58 -2.09
N GLY A 417 -13.15 -4.95 -2.95
CA GLY A 417 -12.73 -3.57 -2.77
C GLY A 417 -13.98 -2.75 -2.53
N THR A 418 -14.17 -2.28 -1.30
CA THR A 418 -15.36 -1.51 -0.99
C THR A 418 -15.30 -0.26 -1.85
N SER A 419 -16.24 -0.16 -2.79
CA SER A 419 -16.43 0.98 -3.66
C SER A 419 -16.19 2.28 -2.89
N CYS A 420 -15.18 3.05 -3.31
CA CYS A 420 -14.92 4.44 -2.89
C CYS A 420 -15.12 4.76 -1.39
N ASN A 421 -14.67 3.89 -0.48
CA ASN A 421 -14.60 4.20 0.95
C ASN A 421 -13.21 4.71 1.33
N SER A 422 -13.12 5.49 2.42
CA SER A 422 -11.84 5.86 3.04
C SER A 422 -11.10 4.60 3.46
N VAL A 423 -10.23 4.11 2.60
CA VAL A 423 -9.33 3.00 2.90
C VAL A 423 -8.18 3.52 3.76
N GLU A 424 -7.72 2.68 4.68
CA GLU A 424 -6.44 2.90 5.34
C GLU A 424 -5.37 2.99 4.25
N VAL A 425 -4.47 3.97 4.33
CA VAL A 425 -3.40 4.10 3.35
C VAL A 425 -2.07 3.97 4.05
N ARG A 426 -1.15 3.23 3.43
CA ARG A 426 0.25 3.20 3.81
C ARG A 426 1.02 4.10 2.86
N SER A 427 1.78 5.04 3.42
CA SER A 427 2.66 5.94 2.69
C SER A 427 3.96 6.05 3.47
N ASN A 428 5.07 5.85 2.77
CA ASN A 428 6.40 6.24 3.19
C ASN A 428 6.94 7.17 2.12
N ASP A 429 7.96 7.97 2.49
CA ASP A 429 8.77 8.64 1.48
C ASP A 429 9.32 7.60 0.51
N GLY A 430 9.48 7.98 -0.75
CA GLY A 430 9.95 7.12 -1.81
C GLY A 430 10.45 7.95 -2.97
N ASP A 431 10.91 7.29 -4.02
CA ASP A 431 11.47 7.97 -5.17
C ASP A 431 10.41 8.74 -5.98
N ASP A 432 10.79 9.89 -6.55
CA ASP A 432 9.95 10.73 -7.40
C ASP A 432 9.45 9.96 -8.64
N LEU A 433 8.17 10.19 -8.98
CA LEU A 433 7.50 9.67 -10.17
C LEU A 433 7.79 10.48 -11.44
N PHE A 434 8.55 11.58 -11.36
CA PHE A 434 8.87 12.50 -12.47
C PHE A 434 7.65 12.88 -13.29
N ALA A 435 6.54 13.05 -12.59
CA ALA A 435 5.24 13.12 -13.23
C ALA A 435 5.11 14.41 -14.04
N THR A 436 4.62 14.27 -15.26
CA THR A 436 4.19 15.44 -16.05
C THR A 436 2.92 16.05 -15.43
N GLN A 437 2.58 17.28 -15.84
CA GLN A 437 1.39 17.96 -15.33
C GLN A 437 0.13 17.50 -16.07
N ILE A 438 -0.97 17.34 -15.34
CA ILE A 438 -2.29 17.20 -15.97
C ILE A 438 -2.79 18.61 -16.27
N THR A 439 -2.96 18.93 -17.55
CA THR A 439 -3.51 20.22 -17.99
C THR A 439 -4.83 19.99 -18.72
N GLY A 440 -5.81 20.86 -18.43
CA GLY A 440 -7.11 20.78 -19.08
C GLY A 440 -8.01 21.95 -18.76
N ASN A 441 -9.11 22.05 -19.51
CA ASN A 441 -10.14 23.05 -19.25
C ASN A 441 -11.21 22.48 -18.34
N LEU A 442 -11.43 23.14 -17.21
CA LEU A 442 -12.53 22.87 -16.29
C LEU A 442 -13.68 23.83 -16.59
N SER A 443 -14.87 23.28 -16.79
CA SER A 443 -16.08 24.06 -17.00
C SER A 443 -17.19 23.59 -16.07
N TYR A 444 -17.91 24.53 -15.46
CA TYR A 444 -19.03 24.23 -14.56
C TYR A 444 -19.98 25.43 -14.43
N THR A 445 -21.15 25.20 -13.86
CA THR A 445 -22.14 26.24 -13.52
C THR A 445 -22.42 26.23 -12.03
N ALA A 446 -22.05 27.31 -11.34
CA ALA A 446 -22.35 27.52 -9.92
C ALA A 446 -23.60 28.38 -9.77
N SER A 447 -24.52 27.93 -8.91
CA SER A 447 -25.72 28.70 -8.54
C SER A 447 -25.74 28.89 -7.03
N PHE A 448 -25.87 30.13 -6.58
CA PHE A 448 -25.88 30.50 -5.16
C PHE A 448 -26.63 31.80 -4.94
N SER A 449 -26.94 32.09 -3.68
CA SER A 449 -27.56 33.36 -3.27
C SER A 449 -26.68 34.08 -2.26
N CYS A 450 -26.70 35.41 -2.33
CA CYS A 450 -26.01 36.31 -1.42
C CYS A 450 -26.98 37.36 -0.90
N THR A 451 -26.85 37.72 0.37
CA THR A 451 -27.63 38.79 0.99
C THR A 451 -26.70 39.97 1.29
N TYR A 452 -27.11 41.16 0.86
CA TYR A 452 -26.38 42.42 1.04
C TYR A 452 -27.23 43.38 1.86
N ASN A 453 -26.58 44.24 2.65
CA ASN A 453 -27.27 45.26 3.41
C ASN A 453 -27.48 46.49 2.54
N VAL A 454 -28.73 46.94 2.39
CA VAL A 454 -29.02 48.21 1.73
C VAL A 454 -29.32 49.26 2.79
N SER A 455 -28.59 50.37 2.74
CA SER A 455 -28.91 51.56 3.52
C SER A 455 -30.20 52.15 2.98
N VAL A 456 -31.33 51.85 3.65
CA VAL A 456 -32.58 52.58 3.43
C VAL A 456 -32.34 54.01 3.90
N PRO A 457 -32.58 55.05 3.08
CA PRO A 457 -32.47 56.43 3.55
C PRO A 457 -33.36 56.61 4.78
N THR A 458 -32.75 56.91 5.93
CA THR A 458 -33.48 57.13 7.20
C THR A 458 -34.47 58.29 7.10
N ASP A 459 -34.30 59.18 6.12
CA ASP A 459 -35.14 60.34 5.87
C ASP A 459 -36.48 60.04 5.18
N CYS A 460 -36.76 58.78 4.81
CA CYS A 460 -37.98 58.40 4.10
C CYS A 460 -39.20 58.36 5.04
N TYR A 461 -39.02 57.82 6.25
CA TYR A 461 -40.04 57.81 7.29
C TYR A 461 -40.29 59.23 7.81
N ASP A 462 -39.22 59.99 8.08
CA ASP A 462 -39.31 61.38 8.51
C ASP A 462 -39.95 62.28 7.44
N ARG A 463 -39.68 62.07 6.14
CA ARG A 463 -40.37 62.80 5.06
C ARG A 463 -41.85 62.45 4.92
N CYS A 464 -42.22 61.18 5.09
CA CYS A 464 -43.62 60.76 5.03
C CYS A 464 -44.44 61.43 6.14
N ILE A 465 -43.88 61.50 7.36
CA ILE A 465 -44.50 62.25 8.47
C ILE A 465 -44.50 63.76 8.19
N TYR A 466 -43.42 64.31 7.62
CA TYR A 466 -43.33 65.74 7.28
C TYR A 466 -44.39 66.21 6.28
N TYR A 467 -44.75 65.37 5.29
CA TYR A 467 -45.82 65.66 4.32
C TYR A 467 -47.22 65.23 4.78
N GLY A 468 -47.38 64.85 6.05
CA GLY A 468 -48.70 64.63 6.67
C GLY A 468 -49.26 63.21 6.58
N GLY A 469 -48.45 62.20 6.22
CA GLY A 469 -48.85 60.79 6.29
C GLY A 469 -48.98 60.32 7.74
N ALA A 470 -50.00 59.50 8.04
CA ALA A 470 -50.15 58.95 9.38
C ALA A 470 -49.03 57.92 9.68
N PRO A 471 -48.53 57.80 10.93
CA PRO A 471 -47.41 56.91 11.26
C PRO A 471 -47.61 55.44 10.88
N ASN A 472 -48.87 54.97 10.82
CA ASN A 472 -49.24 53.61 10.42
C ASN A 472 -49.40 53.44 8.89
N GLU A 473 -49.38 54.53 8.11
CA GLU A 473 -49.46 54.54 6.65
C GLU A 473 -48.05 54.66 6.01
N CYS A 474 -47.08 55.18 6.74
CA CYS A 474 -45.68 55.30 6.31
C CYS A 474 -44.96 53.94 6.39
N ARG A 475 -45.08 53.15 5.33
CA ARG A 475 -44.33 51.90 5.13
C ARG A 475 -42.83 52.15 4.94
N ALA A 476 -41.98 51.31 5.52
CA ALA A 476 -40.51 51.42 5.45
C ALA A 476 -39.93 51.18 4.03
N ASP A 477 -40.76 50.75 3.10
CA ASP A 477 -40.43 50.27 1.75
C ASP A 477 -40.41 51.40 0.68
N CYS A 478 -40.63 52.67 1.05
CA CYS A 478 -40.49 53.86 0.19
C CYS A 478 -41.16 53.77 -1.21
N MET A 479 -42.33 53.13 -1.34
CA MET A 479 -43.12 53.20 -2.59
C MET A 479 -44.06 54.42 -2.56
N TYR A 480 -43.53 55.64 -2.79
CA TYR A 480 -44.35 56.83 -3.08
C TYR A 480 -44.06 57.30 -4.52
N PRO A 481 -45.06 57.64 -5.35
CA PRO A 481 -44.85 57.86 -6.80
C PRO A 481 -44.05 59.10 -7.20
N ASP A 482 -43.90 60.11 -6.32
CA ASP A 482 -43.49 61.46 -6.74
C ASP A 482 -42.18 61.98 -6.11
N ALA A 483 -41.47 61.15 -5.34
CA ALA A 483 -40.12 61.49 -4.89
C ALA A 483 -39.11 60.76 -5.78
N ASN A 484 -38.27 61.52 -6.49
CA ASN A 484 -37.01 61.03 -7.07
C ASN A 484 -35.89 61.32 -6.05
N PRO A 485 -35.75 60.56 -4.94
CA PRO A 485 -34.54 60.66 -4.15
C PRO A 485 -33.40 60.11 -4.99
N THR A 486 -32.38 60.93 -5.25
CA THR A 486 -31.10 60.44 -5.75
C THR A 486 -30.58 59.40 -4.76
N PRO A 487 -30.45 58.11 -5.15
CA PRO A 487 -29.96 57.08 -4.23
C PRO A 487 -28.59 57.49 -3.73
N ALA A 488 -28.39 57.50 -2.40
CA ALA A 488 -27.05 57.59 -1.85
C ALA A 488 -26.20 56.47 -2.46
N PRO A 489 -24.94 56.71 -2.85
CA PRO A 489 -24.11 55.68 -3.45
C PRO A 489 -23.94 54.53 -2.46
N ILE A 490 -24.56 53.39 -2.76
CA ILE A 490 -24.39 52.16 -1.98
C ILE A 490 -22.93 51.75 -2.16
N GLY A 491 -22.18 51.70 -1.06
CA GLY A 491 -20.82 51.16 -1.10
C GLY A 491 -20.83 49.73 -1.64
N THR A 492 -19.92 49.42 -2.57
CA THR A 492 -19.80 48.09 -3.17
C THR A 492 -19.59 47.04 -2.08
N GLN A 493 -20.48 46.06 -2.00
CA GLN A 493 -20.37 44.90 -1.11
C GLN A 493 -19.99 43.67 -1.90
N GLU A 494 -19.10 42.85 -1.34
CA GLU A 494 -18.66 41.58 -1.93
C GLU A 494 -19.35 40.39 -1.26
N CYS A 495 -19.71 39.39 -2.07
CA CYS A 495 -20.10 38.07 -1.61
C CYS A 495 -19.13 37.04 -2.17
N LYS A 496 -18.46 36.31 -1.28
CA LYS A 496 -17.54 35.22 -1.64
C LYS A 496 -18.21 33.88 -1.33
N LYS A 497 -18.16 32.96 -2.30
CA LYS A 497 -18.67 31.60 -2.15
C LYS A 497 -17.62 30.59 -2.57
N ASP A 498 -17.26 29.73 -1.64
CA ASP A 498 -16.39 28.60 -1.90
C ASP A 498 -17.20 27.47 -2.54
N ILE A 499 -16.64 26.86 -3.58
CA ILE A 499 -17.15 25.68 -4.26
C ILE A 499 -16.11 24.56 -4.21
N TYR A 500 -16.59 23.32 -4.25
CA TYR A 500 -15.74 22.13 -4.22
C TYR A 500 -16.10 21.22 -5.40
N ILE A 501 -15.11 20.87 -6.20
CA ILE A 501 -15.28 20.03 -7.39
C ILE A 501 -14.39 18.80 -7.23
N GLY A 502 -14.98 17.60 -7.24
CA GLY A 502 -14.25 16.34 -7.19
C GLY A 502 -13.89 15.86 -8.59
N LEU A 503 -12.59 15.79 -8.91
CA LEU A 503 -12.07 15.21 -10.14
C LEU A 503 -11.64 13.77 -9.86
N SER A 504 -12.29 12.79 -10.48
CA SER A 504 -11.92 11.40 -10.30
C SER A 504 -10.73 11.03 -11.18
N THR A 505 -9.66 10.51 -10.59
CA THR A 505 -8.46 10.09 -11.32
C THR A 505 -8.41 8.57 -11.51
N THR A 506 -7.75 8.17 -12.59
CA THR A 506 -7.41 6.78 -12.87
C THR A 506 -5.95 6.71 -13.28
N SER A 507 -5.19 5.88 -12.58
CA SER A 507 -3.78 5.62 -12.83
C SER A 507 -3.59 4.26 -13.51
N LYS A 508 -2.69 4.23 -14.48
CA LYS A 508 -2.20 3.07 -15.21
C LYS A 508 -0.75 2.87 -14.84
N ILE A 509 -0.47 1.79 -14.12
CA ILE A 509 0.87 1.53 -13.58
C ILE A 509 1.30 0.15 -14.04
N PRO A 510 2.35 0.04 -14.87
CA PRO A 510 2.84 -1.25 -15.35
C PRO A 510 3.33 -2.13 -14.20
N LEU A 511 3.24 -3.45 -14.33
CA LEU A 511 3.80 -4.46 -13.42
C LEU A 511 3.25 -4.51 -12.00
N VAL A 512 2.56 -3.48 -11.50
CA VAL A 512 2.11 -3.46 -10.09
C VAL A 512 1.13 -4.60 -9.78
N GLU A 513 0.29 -5.02 -10.72
CA GLU A 513 -0.57 -6.22 -10.59
C GLU A 513 0.25 -7.50 -10.51
N ASP A 514 1.29 -7.62 -11.35
CA ASP A 514 2.15 -8.79 -11.38
C ASP A 514 2.89 -8.88 -10.04
N ILE A 515 3.47 -7.78 -9.55
CA ILE A 515 4.15 -7.72 -8.24
C ILE A 515 3.16 -8.05 -7.12
N TRP A 516 1.97 -7.44 -7.11
CA TRP A 516 0.93 -7.73 -6.11
C TRP A 516 0.53 -9.21 -6.11
N SER A 517 0.31 -9.77 -7.29
CA SER A 517 0.02 -11.20 -7.48
C SER A 517 1.18 -12.07 -6.97
N ARG A 518 2.43 -11.68 -7.24
CA ARG A 518 3.60 -12.45 -6.83
C ARG A 518 3.87 -12.41 -5.34
N LEU A 519 3.73 -11.23 -4.73
CA LEU A 519 4.16 -11.00 -3.37
C LEU A 519 3.03 -11.30 -2.38
N VAL A 520 1.78 -11.01 -2.73
CA VAL A 520 0.67 -11.04 -1.75
C VAL A 520 -0.53 -11.87 -2.18
N ALA A 521 -1.15 -11.57 -3.31
CA ALA A 521 -2.53 -11.97 -3.55
C ALA A 521 -2.73 -13.09 -4.58
N GLY A 522 -1.75 -13.37 -5.42
CA GLY A 522 -1.82 -14.43 -6.41
C GLY A 522 -1.86 -15.83 -5.78
N PRO A 523 -2.23 -16.86 -6.55
CA PRO A 523 -2.31 -18.24 -6.04
C PRO A 523 -0.97 -18.78 -5.53
N MET A 524 0.13 -18.29 -6.09
CA MET A 524 1.50 -18.65 -5.75
C MET A 524 2.24 -17.54 -4.99
N ALA A 525 1.50 -16.63 -4.34
CA ALA A 525 2.10 -15.49 -3.67
C ALA A 525 3.02 -15.88 -2.51
N VAL A 526 4.10 -15.12 -2.31
CA VAL A 526 5.06 -15.34 -1.20
C VAL A 526 4.35 -15.24 0.14
N PHE A 527 3.50 -14.22 0.34
CA PHE A 527 2.72 -14.05 1.55
C PHE A 527 1.85 -15.27 1.86
N LYS A 528 1.12 -15.80 0.88
CA LYS A 528 0.26 -16.99 1.06
C LYS A 528 1.03 -18.27 1.34
N ARG A 529 2.31 -18.34 1.00
CA ARG A 529 3.15 -19.47 1.40
C ARG A 529 3.48 -19.45 2.89
N ILE A 530 3.62 -18.27 3.47
CA ILE A 530 3.90 -18.09 4.90
C ILE A 530 2.59 -18.10 5.71
N PHE A 531 1.53 -17.53 5.13
CA PHE A 531 0.17 -17.48 5.69
C PHE A 531 -0.81 -18.27 4.81
N PRO A 532 -0.74 -19.61 4.80
CA PRO A 532 -1.58 -20.44 3.94
C PRO A 532 -3.06 -20.40 4.34
N LYS A 533 -3.38 -20.04 5.59
CA LYS A 533 -4.74 -19.95 6.13
C LYS A 533 -5.34 -18.55 5.92
N THR A 534 -5.39 -18.07 4.68
CA THR A 534 -6.18 -16.88 4.29
C THR A 534 -7.54 -17.27 3.70
N ASN A 535 -7.93 -18.55 3.79
CA ASN A 535 -9.06 -19.13 3.03
C ASN A 535 -9.82 -20.30 3.70
N THR A 536 -9.60 -20.59 4.98
CA THR A 536 -10.29 -21.67 5.70
C THR A 536 -11.05 -21.15 6.91
N GLU A 537 -12.02 -21.93 7.41
CA GLU A 537 -12.64 -21.71 8.71
C GLU A 537 -11.54 -21.59 9.79
N GLY A 538 -11.53 -20.49 10.56
CA GLY A 538 -10.43 -20.14 11.47
C GLY A 538 -9.19 -19.48 10.81
N SER A 539 -9.32 -18.94 9.60
CA SER A 539 -8.30 -18.13 8.91
C SER A 539 -8.09 -16.75 9.55
N VAL A 540 -6.97 -16.11 9.22
CA VAL A 540 -6.61 -14.76 9.69
C VAL A 540 -7.46 -13.64 9.05
N GLY A 541 -8.30 -13.95 8.06
CA GLY A 541 -9.16 -13.01 7.34
C GLY A 541 -8.86 -12.93 5.83
N GLN A 542 -9.62 -12.11 5.11
CA GLN A 542 -9.40 -11.82 3.69
C GLN A 542 -8.31 -10.76 3.52
N ILE A 543 -7.53 -10.88 2.45
CA ILE A 543 -6.52 -9.88 2.08
C ILE A 543 -7.24 -8.63 1.61
N MET A 544 -6.92 -7.48 2.16
CA MET A 544 -7.44 -6.19 1.70
C MET A 544 -6.61 -5.69 0.53
N ASP A 545 -7.28 -5.20 -0.52
CA ASP A 545 -6.61 -4.42 -1.54
C ASP A 545 -6.46 -2.97 -1.06
N ILE A 546 -5.30 -2.67 -0.49
CA ILE A 546 -4.98 -1.38 0.12
C ILE A 546 -4.12 -0.57 -0.85
N PRO A 547 -4.53 0.64 -1.27
CA PRO A 547 -3.69 1.49 -2.10
C PRO A 547 -2.62 2.21 -1.28
N GLY A 548 -1.53 2.61 -1.93
CA GLY A 548 -0.58 3.60 -1.41
C GLY A 548 -1.06 5.02 -1.70
N SER A 549 -0.51 6.03 -1.01
CA SER A 549 -0.81 7.45 -1.25
C SER A 549 0.46 8.21 -1.52
N THR A 550 0.36 9.23 -2.37
CA THR A 550 1.41 10.23 -2.52
C THR A 550 0.81 11.62 -2.65
N ASN A 551 1.56 12.63 -2.23
CA ASN A 551 1.10 14.02 -2.21
C ASN A 551 1.12 14.61 -3.63
N THR A 552 0.13 15.45 -3.91
CA THR A 552 -0.01 16.20 -5.15
C THR A 552 -0.53 17.60 -4.83
N THR A 553 -0.25 18.56 -5.70
CA THR A 553 -0.80 19.91 -5.57
C THR A 553 -1.47 20.34 -6.86
N TYR A 554 -2.40 21.28 -6.80
CA TYR A 554 -3.03 21.82 -8.00
C TYR A 554 -3.06 23.34 -7.96
N SER A 555 -2.98 23.95 -9.14
CA SER A 555 -2.99 25.39 -9.32
C SER A 555 -3.85 25.81 -10.51
N GLY A 556 -4.41 27.01 -10.45
CA GLY A 556 -5.30 27.56 -11.48
C GLY A 556 -5.69 29.00 -11.17
N ALA A 557 -6.31 29.68 -12.14
CA ALA A 557 -6.78 31.05 -11.94
C ALA A 557 -7.81 31.11 -10.79
N ASN A 558 -7.50 31.89 -9.73
CA ASN A 558 -8.31 32.02 -8.51
C ASN A 558 -8.47 30.74 -7.67
N VAL A 559 -7.58 29.77 -7.85
CA VAL A 559 -7.51 28.54 -7.07
C VAL A 559 -6.49 28.73 -5.95
N THR A 560 -6.89 28.49 -4.69
CA THR A 560 -5.91 28.36 -3.60
C THR A 560 -5.35 26.94 -3.65
N GLN A 561 -4.02 26.80 -3.66
CA GLN A 561 -3.34 25.50 -3.59
C GLN A 561 -3.92 24.72 -2.42
N ALA A 562 -4.47 23.53 -2.68
CA ALA A 562 -4.88 22.61 -1.63
C ALA A 562 -4.15 21.28 -1.84
N ASP A 563 -3.83 20.64 -0.73
CA ASP A 563 -3.19 19.34 -0.72
C ASP A 563 -4.19 18.30 -1.22
N ALA A 564 -3.76 17.51 -2.21
CA ALA A 564 -4.50 16.39 -2.74
C ALA A 564 -3.60 15.16 -2.73
N ASP A 565 -4.19 13.97 -2.69
CA ASP A 565 -3.44 12.73 -2.74
C ASP A 565 -3.68 12.01 -4.08
N LEU A 566 -2.65 11.40 -4.65
CA LEU A 566 -2.75 10.37 -5.69
C LEU A 566 -2.63 8.99 -5.04
N LYS A 567 -3.60 8.11 -5.28
CA LYS A 567 -3.55 6.74 -4.78
C LYS A 567 -3.01 5.80 -5.85
N ILE A 568 -2.18 4.86 -5.41
CA ILE A 568 -1.45 3.91 -6.24
C ILE A 568 -1.94 2.49 -5.85
N PRO A 569 -2.51 1.69 -6.78
CA PRO A 569 -3.11 0.40 -6.45
C PRO A 569 -2.14 -0.57 -5.78
N HIS A 570 -2.66 -1.38 -4.87
CA HIS A 570 -1.98 -2.49 -4.17
C HIS A 570 -0.75 -2.14 -3.32
N ILE A 571 -0.15 -0.96 -3.50
CA ILE A 571 1.07 -0.53 -2.79
C ILE A 571 0.88 -0.62 -1.28
N GLY A 572 -0.24 -0.14 -0.76
CA GLY A 572 -0.54 -0.26 0.67
C GLY A 572 -0.65 -1.70 1.14
N GLY A 573 -1.20 -2.59 0.30
CA GLY A 573 -1.31 -4.02 0.60
C GLY A 573 0.05 -4.69 0.62
N MET A 574 0.97 -4.30 -0.26
CA MET A 574 2.34 -4.80 -0.24
C MET A 574 3.08 -4.39 1.04
N SER A 575 2.86 -3.15 1.51
CA SER A 575 3.37 -2.71 2.82
C SER A 575 2.80 -3.58 3.95
N GLU A 576 1.48 -3.74 3.98
CA GLU A 576 0.77 -4.42 5.06
C GLU A 576 1.10 -5.92 5.14
N TYR A 577 1.01 -6.62 4.01
CA TYR A 577 1.11 -8.08 4.00
C TYR A 577 2.52 -8.57 3.70
N PHE A 578 3.19 -7.99 2.71
CA PHE A 578 4.52 -8.48 2.29
C PHE A 578 5.62 -7.95 3.20
N LEU A 579 5.70 -6.65 3.45
CA LEU A 579 6.73 -6.09 4.32
C LEU A 579 6.41 -6.38 5.79
N LYS A 580 5.35 -5.77 6.34
CA LYS A 580 5.02 -5.92 7.76
C LYS A 580 4.63 -7.35 8.13
N GLY A 581 3.78 -7.97 7.32
CA GLY A 581 3.23 -9.29 7.65
C GLY A 581 4.28 -10.41 7.68
N ILE A 582 5.11 -10.51 6.64
CA ILE A 582 6.18 -11.52 6.60
C ILE A 582 7.23 -11.24 7.67
N GLN A 583 7.67 -9.99 7.83
CA GLN A 583 8.67 -9.67 8.85
C GLN A 583 8.15 -10.00 10.26
N THR A 584 6.88 -9.72 10.55
CA THR A 584 6.24 -10.08 11.82
C THR A 584 6.23 -11.59 12.05
N ALA A 585 5.85 -12.39 11.04
CA ALA A 585 5.85 -13.84 11.14
C ALA A 585 7.25 -14.43 11.39
N LEU A 586 8.30 -13.81 10.85
CA LEU A 586 9.66 -14.30 10.97
C LEU A 586 10.39 -13.80 12.23
N ARG A 587 9.81 -12.89 13.01
CA ARG A 587 10.38 -12.39 14.28
C ARG A 587 9.99 -13.29 15.47
N PRO A 588 10.95 -13.73 16.31
CA PRO A 588 10.63 -14.55 17.48
C PRO A 588 9.78 -13.79 18.51
N LYS A 589 8.82 -14.50 19.15
CA LYS A 589 8.03 -14.08 20.33
C LYS A 589 7.01 -12.92 20.14
N GLY A 590 6.38 -12.80 18.97
CA GLY A 590 5.23 -11.90 18.79
C GLY A 590 5.59 -10.40 18.80
N LEU A 591 6.85 -10.06 18.48
CA LEU A 591 7.38 -8.69 18.42
C LEU A 591 7.16 -8.03 17.05
N GLY A 592 5.96 -8.13 16.49
CA GLY A 592 5.62 -7.48 15.22
C GLY A 592 4.27 -6.77 15.30
N GLU A 593 4.05 -5.87 14.36
CA GLU A 593 2.80 -5.12 14.27
C GLU A 593 1.65 -6.06 13.92
N THR A 594 0.45 -5.72 14.39
CA THR A 594 -0.74 -6.51 14.05
C THR A 594 -1.09 -6.23 12.59
N ILE A 595 -1.14 -7.29 11.78
CA ILE A 595 -1.54 -7.21 10.37
C ILE A 595 -3.06 -7.02 10.30
N VAL A 596 -3.50 -6.09 9.47
CA VAL A 596 -4.92 -5.83 9.22
C VAL A 596 -5.44 -6.80 8.16
N PHE A 597 -6.53 -7.50 8.44
CA PHE A 597 -7.27 -8.30 7.47
C PHE A 597 -8.71 -7.81 7.41
N ALA A 598 -9.36 -8.00 6.27
CA ALA A 598 -10.81 -7.86 6.19
C ALA A 598 -11.48 -9.04 6.88
N ASP A 599 -12.62 -8.77 7.50
CA ASP A 599 -13.50 -9.82 8.01
C ASP A 599 -13.84 -10.79 6.87
N ASN A 600 -13.93 -12.08 7.19
CA ASN A 600 -14.39 -13.12 6.26
C ASN A 600 -15.89 -13.01 5.92
N SER A 601 -16.48 -11.81 5.97
CA SER A 601 -17.87 -11.59 5.60
C SER A 601 -18.01 -11.80 4.09
N ILE A 602 -18.41 -13.01 3.73
CA ILE A 602 -18.93 -13.33 2.40
C ILE A 602 -20.03 -12.30 2.12
N GLN A 603 -19.78 -11.37 1.19
CA GLN A 603 -20.85 -10.67 0.51
C GLN A 603 -21.63 -11.71 -0.30
N SER A 604 -22.71 -12.24 0.27
CA SER A 604 -23.75 -12.94 -0.49
C SER A 604 -25.08 -12.27 -0.17
N GLY A 605 -25.77 -11.82 -1.21
CA GLY A 605 -27.07 -11.18 -1.06
C GLY A 605 -28.08 -12.03 -0.32
N SER A 606 -29.01 -11.33 0.36
CA SER A 606 -30.41 -11.71 0.54
C SER A 606 -30.69 -13.22 0.51
N GLY A 607 -30.44 -13.91 1.62
CA GLY A 607 -30.89 -15.28 1.86
C GLY A 607 -30.81 -15.61 3.35
N ASP A 608 -31.92 -16.09 3.91
CA ASP A 608 -32.15 -16.49 5.30
C ASP A 608 -30.90 -16.92 6.10
N GLY A 609 -30.67 -16.27 7.26
CA GLY A 609 -29.66 -16.69 8.24
C GLY A 609 -28.48 -15.73 8.47
N GLN A 610 -28.48 -14.52 7.92
CA GLN A 610 -27.45 -13.49 8.20
C GLN A 610 -28.00 -12.41 9.14
N ILE A 611 -27.16 -11.93 10.07
CA ILE A 611 -27.51 -10.83 10.98
C ILE A 611 -27.94 -9.58 10.18
N ASN A 612 -29.06 -8.98 10.54
CA ASN A 612 -29.63 -7.83 9.83
C ASN A 612 -29.82 -6.60 10.75
N CYS A 613 -28.98 -6.46 11.78
CA CYS A 613 -28.92 -5.27 12.62
C CYS A 613 -28.31 -4.08 11.86
N ASN A 614 -28.59 -2.86 12.32
CA ASN A 614 -27.96 -1.65 11.81
C ASN A 614 -26.56 -1.45 12.43
N GLN A 615 -25.54 -1.94 11.73
CA GLN A 615 -24.14 -1.82 12.18
C GLN A 615 -23.55 -0.41 12.00
N ALA A 616 -24.25 0.49 11.31
CA ALA A 616 -23.81 1.87 11.13
C ALA A 616 -24.15 2.78 12.32
N VAL A 617 -24.81 2.26 13.36
CA VAL A 617 -25.12 3.04 14.57
C VAL A 617 -23.81 3.37 15.30
N PRO A 618 -23.47 4.67 15.45
CA PRO A 618 -22.28 5.09 16.18
C PRO A 618 -22.28 4.56 17.61
N GLU A 619 -21.11 4.52 18.23
CA GLU A 619 -21.00 4.06 19.61
C GLU A 619 -21.90 4.86 20.56
N ILE A 620 -22.79 4.16 21.26
CA ILE A 620 -23.65 4.74 22.30
C ILE A 620 -23.09 4.33 23.67
N ALA A 621 -22.75 5.33 24.48
CA ALA A 621 -22.35 5.13 25.87
C ALA A 621 -23.60 4.98 26.76
N ILE A 622 -23.67 3.88 27.52
CA ILE A 622 -24.71 3.63 28.52
C ILE A 622 -24.04 3.57 29.89
N ASN A 623 -24.61 4.30 30.85
CA ASN A 623 -24.07 4.33 32.20
C ASN A 623 -24.07 2.93 32.82
N GLY A 624 -22.89 2.48 33.25
CA GLY A 624 -22.67 1.18 33.90
C GLY A 624 -22.56 -0.02 32.97
N LEU A 625 -22.75 0.11 31.65
CA LEU A 625 -22.54 -1.01 30.71
C LEU A 625 -21.05 -1.30 30.52
N ASP A 626 -20.61 -2.52 30.85
CA ASP A 626 -19.30 -3.07 30.47
C ASP A 626 -19.45 -3.90 29.18
N LYS A 627 -19.21 -3.25 28.03
CA LYS A 627 -19.33 -3.89 26.70
C LYS A 627 -18.33 -5.04 26.50
N ILE A 628 -17.17 -4.99 27.15
CA ILE A 628 -16.14 -6.04 27.03
C ILE A 628 -16.57 -7.26 27.83
N ALA A 629 -17.06 -7.07 29.05
CA ALA A 629 -17.60 -8.15 29.86
C ALA A 629 -18.83 -8.79 29.20
N ALA A 630 -19.71 -7.98 28.59
CA ALA A 630 -20.88 -8.47 27.86
C ALA A 630 -20.51 -9.29 26.62
N ASP A 631 -19.58 -8.80 25.79
CA ASP A 631 -19.07 -9.56 24.63
C ASP A 631 -18.43 -10.89 25.06
N ASN A 632 -17.61 -10.88 26.11
CA ASN A 632 -17.01 -12.11 26.64
C ASN A 632 -18.06 -13.08 27.21
N LEU A 633 -19.11 -12.57 27.84
CA LEU A 633 -20.20 -13.39 28.37
C LEU A 633 -20.93 -14.13 27.23
N THR A 634 -21.20 -13.46 26.10
CA THR A 634 -21.88 -14.09 24.95
C THR A 634 -21.11 -15.26 24.35
N LYS A 635 -19.79 -15.30 24.52
CA LYS A 635 -18.93 -16.39 24.05
C LYS A 635 -18.92 -17.61 25.00
N ILE A 636 -19.40 -17.44 26.23
CA ILE A 636 -19.34 -18.44 27.31
C ILE A 636 -20.74 -18.93 27.71
N TRP A 637 -21.77 -18.09 27.56
CA TRP A 637 -23.15 -18.34 28.01
C TRP A 637 -23.76 -19.62 27.40
N TYR A 638 -23.35 -20.02 26.19
CA TYR A 638 -23.81 -21.24 25.52
C TYR A 638 -22.65 -22.07 24.96
N ALA A 639 -22.32 -23.16 25.66
CA ALA A 639 -21.14 -23.99 25.41
C ALA A 639 -21.31 -25.08 24.33
N SER A 640 -22.13 -24.86 23.29
CA SER A 640 -22.48 -25.90 22.30
C SER A 640 -21.82 -25.78 20.92
N GLY A 641 -20.67 -25.10 20.81
CA GLY A 641 -19.83 -25.14 19.61
C GLY A 641 -19.12 -23.83 19.29
N PRO A 642 -18.26 -23.79 18.25
CA PRO A 642 -17.68 -22.55 17.74
C PRO A 642 -18.76 -21.73 17.04
N GLY A 643 -19.18 -20.61 17.63
CA GLY A 643 -20.12 -19.66 17.04
C GLY A 643 -19.62 -18.22 17.10
N ARG A 644 -20.28 -17.30 16.39
CA ARG A 644 -19.97 -15.86 16.36
C ARG A 644 -21.14 -15.08 16.97
N PRO A 645 -21.12 -14.76 18.28
CA PRO A 645 -22.10 -13.84 18.82
C PRO A 645 -21.94 -12.46 18.19
N TYR A 646 -23.04 -11.81 17.81
CA TYR A 646 -23.05 -10.52 17.10
C TYR A 646 -23.13 -9.31 18.06
N PHE A 647 -22.75 -9.51 19.32
CA PHE A 647 -22.85 -8.48 20.35
C PHE A 647 -22.06 -7.24 19.95
N LYS A 648 -20.82 -7.39 19.47
CA LYS A 648 -19.93 -6.27 19.15
C LYS A 648 -20.47 -5.40 18.02
N GLU A 649 -21.08 -6.02 17.01
CA GLU A 649 -21.58 -5.37 15.80
C GLU A 649 -22.97 -4.75 16.01
N CYS A 650 -23.82 -5.36 16.83
CA CYS A 650 -25.23 -4.99 16.92
C CYS A 650 -25.66 -4.36 18.26
N ASN A 651 -24.81 -4.34 19.31
CA ASN A 651 -25.21 -3.78 20.61
C ASN A 651 -25.70 -2.32 20.52
N ASN A 652 -25.09 -1.50 19.65
CA ASN A 652 -25.50 -0.10 19.52
C ASN A 652 -26.88 0.04 18.86
N ASP A 653 -27.26 -0.86 17.93
CA ASP A 653 -28.60 -0.89 17.34
C ASP A 653 -29.65 -1.29 18.39
N VAL A 654 -29.36 -2.31 19.20
CA VAL A 654 -30.22 -2.70 20.34
C VAL A 654 -30.42 -1.53 21.29
N ILE A 655 -29.33 -0.86 21.67
CA ILE A 655 -29.36 0.28 22.59
C ILE A 655 -30.20 1.43 21.99
N GLN A 656 -29.93 1.79 20.73
CA GLN A 656 -30.63 2.89 20.07
C GLN A 656 -32.14 2.65 20.01
N ARG A 657 -32.58 1.44 19.61
CA ARG A 657 -34.01 1.11 19.49
C ARG A 657 -34.68 0.97 20.85
N ALA A 658 -34.00 0.39 21.85
CA ALA A 658 -34.51 0.32 23.22
C ALA A 658 -34.77 1.71 23.82
N GLN A 659 -33.78 2.61 23.71
CA GLN A 659 -33.93 4.01 24.14
C GLN A 659 -35.06 4.71 23.40
N GLY A 660 -35.17 4.51 22.08
CA GLY A 660 -36.25 5.07 21.25
C GLY A 660 -37.65 4.62 21.66
N ARG A 661 -37.78 3.49 22.36
CA ARG A 661 -39.05 2.95 22.88
C ARG A 661 -39.25 3.17 24.39
N GLY A 662 -38.30 3.80 25.07
CA GLY A 662 -38.35 4.02 26.52
C GLY A 662 -38.31 2.72 27.33
N ILE A 663 -37.46 1.78 26.89
CA ILE A 663 -37.21 0.48 27.52
C ILE A 663 -35.74 0.47 27.99
N ASP A 664 -35.46 -0.10 29.16
CA ASP A 664 -34.10 -0.16 29.71
C ASP A 664 -33.16 -0.92 28.74
N PRO A 665 -32.15 -0.25 28.13
CA PRO A 665 -31.23 -0.89 27.20
C PRO A 665 -30.44 -2.05 27.82
N LEU A 666 -30.11 -1.98 29.11
CA LEU A 666 -29.41 -3.06 29.81
C LEU A 666 -30.29 -4.31 29.90
N PHE A 667 -31.60 -4.13 30.05
CA PHE A 667 -32.57 -5.22 30.11
C PHE A 667 -32.68 -5.91 28.75
N VAL A 668 -32.81 -5.13 27.68
CA VAL A 668 -32.92 -5.67 26.32
C VAL A 668 -31.64 -6.42 25.93
N LEU A 669 -30.46 -5.90 26.28
CA LEU A 669 -29.19 -6.60 26.07
C LEU A 669 -29.12 -7.90 26.89
N ALA A 670 -29.58 -7.90 28.15
CA ALA A 670 -29.58 -9.09 28.98
C ALA A 670 -30.49 -10.19 28.42
N ILE A 671 -31.69 -9.84 27.94
CA ILE A 671 -32.59 -10.79 27.26
C ILE A 671 -31.95 -11.31 25.98
N TRP A 672 -31.34 -10.44 25.18
CA TRP A 672 -30.71 -10.86 23.94
C TRP A 672 -29.59 -11.89 24.14
N ILE A 673 -28.73 -11.65 25.15
CA ILE A 673 -27.69 -12.58 25.57
C ILE A 673 -28.32 -13.87 26.08
N HIS A 674 -29.33 -13.76 26.95
CA HIS A 674 -29.97 -14.91 27.58
C HIS A 674 -30.62 -15.87 26.58
N GLU A 675 -31.34 -15.32 25.60
CA GLU A 675 -32.21 -16.08 24.71
C GLU A 675 -31.51 -16.59 23.45
N SER A 676 -30.46 -15.88 23.00
CA SER A 676 -29.91 -16.08 21.65
C SER A 676 -28.39 -15.93 21.55
N ASP A 677 -27.69 -15.78 22.68
CA ASP A 677 -26.25 -15.53 22.71
C ASP A 677 -25.83 -14.35 21.82
N ALA A 678 -26.67 -13.31 21.82
CA ALA A 678 -26.56 -12.20 20.90
C ALA A 678 -26.62 -12.61 19.40
N SER A 679 -27.68 -13.34 19.02
CA SER A 679 -27.95 -13.79 17.64
C SER A 679 -26.89 -14.71 17.04
N ASN A 680 -26.29 -15.61 17.85
CA ASN A 680 -25.19 -16.47 17.40
C ASN A 680 -25.63 -17.58 16.42
N TYR A 681 -26.05 -17.19 15.21
CA TYR A 681 -26.65 -18.04 14.18
C TYR A 681 -25.76 -19.20 13.75
N GLU A 682 -24.47 -19.13 14.03
CA GLU A 682 -23.48 -20.16 13.75
C GLU A 682 -23.47 -21.26 14.81
N ALA A 683 -23.79 -20.96 16.07
CA ALA A 683 -23.85 -21.96 17.14
C ALA A 683 -25.11 -22.84 17.03
N LYS A 684 -26.21 -22.30 16.49
CA LYS A 684 -27.50 -22.99 16.36
C LYS A 684 -28.34 -22.32 15.28
N SER A 685 -29.11 -23.08 14.51
CA SER A 685 -30.09 -22.53 13.56
C SER A 685 -31.31 -23.46 13.46
N PRO A 686 -32.55 -22.94 13.49
CA PRO A 686 -32.91 -21.53 13.62
C PRO A 686 -32.69 -20.96 15.03
N ILE A 687 -32.41 -19.65 15.12
CA ILE A 687 -32.33 -18.85 16.35
C ILE A 687 -33.55 -17.95 16.47
N GLU A 688 -34.08 -17.96 17.67
CA GLU A 688 -35.16 -17.09 18.12
C GLU A 688 -34.52 -15.96 18.91
N ASP A 689 -34.19 -14.87 18.21
CA ASP A 689 -33.61 -13.68 18.81
C ASP A 689 -34.58 -13.11 19.82
N PHE A 690 -34.09 -12.80 21.02
CA PHE A 690 -34.94 -12.32 22.12
C PHE A 690 -36.13 -13.27 22.39
N GLY A 691 -35.94 -14.59 22.17
CA GLY A 691 -36.89 -15.66 22.49
C GLY A 691 -38.23 -15.60 21.77
N ILE A 692 -38.30 -14.94 20.59
CA ILE A 692 -39.54 -14.80 19.82
C ILE A 692 -39.79 -16.06 18.97
N HIS A 693 -40.68 -16.93 19.46
CA HIS A 693 -41.03 -18.19 18.80
C HIS A 693 -42.38 -18.14 18.05
N GLY A 694 -42.45 -18.81 16.89
CA GLY A 694 -43.72 -19.28 16.31
C GLY A 694 -44.64 -18.21 15.70
N HIS A 695 -44.14 -17.01 15.39
CA HIS A 695 -44.92 -15.93 14.79
C HIS A 695 -44.77 -15.87 13.27
N PRO A 696 -45.87 -15.96 12.47
CA PRO A 696 -45.78 -15.96 11.00
C PRO A 696 -45.18 -14.68 10.40
N ASP A 697 -45.37 -13.54 11.06
CA ASP A 697 -44.90 -12.23 10.59
C ASP A 697 -43.52 -11.84 11.18
N VAL A 698 -42.99 -12.65 12.10
CA VAL A 698 -41.71 -12.43 12.79
C VAL A 698 -40.87 -13.71 12.67
N PRO A 699 -40.17 -13.89 11.54
CA PRO A 699 -39.39 -15.10 11.29
C PRO A 699 -38.19 -15.21 12.24
N THR A 700 -37.77 -16.44 12.50
CA THR A 700 -36.50 -16.76 13.17
C THR A 700 -35.32 -16.32 12.30
N ASN A 701 -34.15 -16.07 12.90
CA ASN A 701 -32.95 -15.51 12.24
C ASN A 701 -33.16 -14.12 11.57
N ASP A 702 -34.18 -13.37 12.01
CA ASP A 702 -34.41 -11.97 11.60
C ASP A 702 -34.33 -11.07 12.84
N PHE A 703 -33.09 -10.74 13.23
CA PHE A 703 -32.80 -9.91 14.40
C PHE A 703 -33.64 -8.63 14.43
N SER A 704 -33.73 -7.91 13.31
CA SER A 704 -34.43 -6.61 13.25
C SER A 704 -35.92 -6.77 13.54
N LYS A 705 -36.60 -7.74 12.93
CA LYS A 705 -38.04 -7.96 13.20
C LYS A 705 -38.30 -8.51 14.60
N GLN A 706 -37.44 -9.41 15.08
CA GLN A 706 -37.57 -9.99 16.42
C GLN A 706 -37.33 -8.95 17.51
N LEU A 707 -36.33 -8.08 17.37
CA LEU A 707 -36.10 -6.94 18.25
C LEU A 707 -37.29 -5.97 18.24
N ASP A 708 -37.76 -5.57 17.05
CA ASP A 708 -38.88 -4.64 16.93
C ASP A 708 -40.17 -5.21 17.56
N PHE A 709 -40.39 -6.52 17.46
CA PHE A 709 -41.50 -7.20 18.12
C PHE A 709 -41.32 -7.25 19.63
N PHE A 710 -40.15 -7.68 20.11
CA PHE A 710 -39.80 -7.77 21.52
C PHE A 710 -39.99 -6.44 22.25
N LEU A 711 -39.57 -5.33 21.64
CA LEU A 711 -39.71 -3.97 22.21
C LEU A 711 -41.18 -3.52 22.37
N ASN A 712 -42.17 -4.23 21.84
CA ASN A 712 -43.59 -3.94 22.10
C ASN A 712 -44.15 -4.77 23.28
N LEU A 713 -43.48 -5.83 23.70
CA LEU A 713 -44.00 -6.77 24.70
C LEU A 713 -44.16 -6.15 26.10
N PRO A 714 -43.22 -5.35 26.64
CA PRO A 714 -43.38 -4.78 27.98
C PRO A 714 -44.67 -3.94 28.12
N VAL A 715 -44.96 -3.07 27.16
CA VAL A 715 -46.18 -2.26 27.21
C VAL A 715 -47.43 -3.13 27.08
N SER A 716 -47.41 -4.09 26.14
CA SER A 716 -48.55 -5.00 25.91
C SER A 716 -48.85 -5.88 27.14
N TYR A 717 -47.82 -6.44 27.78
CA TYR A 717 -47.97 -7.31 28.94
C TYR A 717 -48.40 -6.55 30.19
N ALA A 718 -47.88 -5.34 30.40
CA ALA A 718 -48.37 -4.46 31.47
C ALA A 718 -49.87 -4.18 31.34
N SER A 719 -50.33 -3.92 30.11
CA SER A 719 -51.75 -3.68 29.82
C SER A 719 -52.61 -4.93 30.01
N ALA A 720 -52.12 -6.10 29.56
CA ALA A 720 -52.86 -7.36 29.67
C ALA A 720 -52.98 -7.87 31.12
N CYS A 721 -51.90 -7.72 31.90
CA CYS A 721 -51.83 -8.25 33.28
C CYS A 721 -52.19 -7.23 34.36
N GLY A 722 -52.29 -5.94 34.02
CA GLY A 722 -52.60 -4.86 34.97
C GLY A 722 -51.54 -4.65 36.06
N LYS A 723 -50.35 -5.23 35.90
CA LYS A 723 -49.27 -5.23 36.90
C LYS A 723 -47.90 -5.11 36.22
N LYS A 724 -47.06 -4.22 36.74
CA LYS A 724 -45.71 -3.93 36.23
C LYS A 724 -44.65 -4.41 37.22
N ASP A 725 -44.37 -5.70 37.19
CA ASP A 725 -43.22 -6.28 37.87
C ASP A 725 -42.55 -7.38 37.03
N MET A 726 -41.26 -7.63 37.28
CA MET A 726 -40.44 -8.57 36.51
C MET A 726 -41.00 -9.99 36.56
N ALA A 727 -41.56 -10.42 37.69
CA ALA A 727 -42.16 -11.73 37.83
C ALA A 727 -43.38 -11.89 36.90
N THR A 728 -44.21 -10.85 36.79
CA THR A 728 -45.35 -10.80 35.87
C THR A 728 -44.89 -10.75 34.42
N PHE A 729 -43.86 -9.96 34.10
CA PHE A 729 -43.30 -9.89 32.74
C PHE A 729 -42.78 -11.26 32.28
N VAL A 730 -41.87 -11.87 33.06
CA VAL A 730 -41.27 -13.17 32.72
C VAL A 730 -42.33 -14.27 32.68
N SER A 731 -43.32 -14.24 33.58
CA SER A 731 -44.42 -15.21 33.54
C SER A 731 -45.22 -15.12 32.22
N MET A 732 -45.50 -13.91 31.77
CA MET A 732 -46.23 -13.69 30.52
C MET A 732 -45.37 -14.04 29.31
N TYR A 733 -44.09 -13.67 29.34
CA TYR A 733 -43.11 -13.92 28.31
C TYR A 733 -42.83 -15.42 28.10
N TRP A 734 -42.68 -16.19 29.18
CA TRP A 734 -42.31 -17.60 29.11
C TRP A 734 -43.51 -18.55 29.07
N PHE A 735 -44.61 -18.23 29.76
CA PHE A 735 -45.77 -19.11 29.90
C PHE A 735 -47.05 -18.58 29.24
N GLY A 736 -47.06 -17.36 28.71
CA GLY A 736 -48.26 -16.71 28.18
C GLY A 736 -49.32 -16.40 29.25
N LYS A 737 -48.95 -16.32 30.53
CA LYS A 737 -49.85 -16.08 31.66
C LYS A 737 -49.26 -15.07 32.64
N CYS A 738 -50.10 -14.27 33.29
CA CYS A 738 -49.66 -13.23 34.24
C CYS A 738 -49.06 -13.75 35.56
N SER A 739 -49.15 -15.06 35.84
CA SER A 739 -48.55 -15.70 37.02
C SER A 739 -48.33 -17.20 36.78
N PRO A 740 -47.36 -17.83 37.49
CA PRO A 740 -47.18 -19.27 37.45
C PRO A 740 -48.40 -19.98 38.03
N THR A 741 -48.79 -21.09 37.40
CA THR A 741 -49.99 -21.86 37.77
C THR A 741 -49.69 -23.15 38.52
N ASN A 742 -48.41 -23.51 38.64
CA ASN A 742 -47.93 -24.68 39.37
C ASN A 742 -46.50 -24.44 39.89
N GLN A 743 -46.03 -25.35 40.74
CA GLN A 743 -44.71 -25.29 41.37
C GLN A 743 -43.56 -25.28 40.34
N GLU A 744 -43.68 -26.05 39.26
CA GLU A 744 -42.65 -26.12 38.22
C GLU A 744 -42.48 -24.76 37.50
N GLN A 745 -43.59 -24.08 37.18
CA GLN A 745 -43.55 -22.73 36.60
C GLN A 745 -42.97 -21.71 37.57
N GLN A 746 -43.23 -21.87 38.87
CA GLN A 746 -42.66 -21.00 39.89
C GLN A 746 -41.14 -21.17 40.03
N GLU A 747 -40.64 -22.41 39.93
CA GLU A 747 -39.21 -22.72 39.91
C GLU A 747 -38.52 -22.21 38.65
N LYS A 748 -39.13 -22.40 37.47
CA LYS A 748 -38.63 -21.86 36.20
C LYS A 748 -38.57 -20.33 36.19
N LEU A 749 -39.60 -19.68 36.73
CA LEU A 749 -39.62 -18.22 36.90
C LEU A 749 -38.46 -17.73 37.79
N ALA A 750 -38.22 -18.41 38.92
CA ALA A 750 -37.12 -18.08 39.81
C ALA A 750 -35.75 -18.29 39.15
N SER A 751 -35.58 -19.37 38.39
CA SER A 751 -34.35 -19.63 37.62
C SER A 751 -34.10 -18.53 36.60
N TYR A 752 -35.09 -18.22 35.77
CA TYR A 752 -34.96 -17.20 34.72
C TYR A 752 -34.58 -15.83 35.28
N ILE A 753 -35.22 -15.41 36.38
CA ILE A 753 -34.86 -14.15 37.05
C ILE A 753 -33.45 -14.22 37.66
N SER A 754 -33.04 -15.37 38.19
CA SER A 754 -31.67 -15.58 38.68
C SER A 754 -30.64 -15.44 37.56
N ASP A 755 -30.92 -16.02 36.38
CA ASP A 755 -30.04 -15.96 35.22
C ASP A 755 -29.91 -14.53 34.69
N LEU A 756 -31.01 -13.77 34.62
CA LEU A 756 -30.96 -12.34 34.30
C LEU A 756 -30.15 -11.52 35.32
N ASN A 757 -30.30 -11.79 36.62
CA ASN A 757 -29.50 -11.13 37.66
C ASN A 757 -28.01 -11.45 37.53
N PHE A 758 -27.67 -12.69 37.15
CA PHE A 758 -26.30 -13.08 36.87
C PHE A 758 -25.74 -12.31 35.66
N ILE A 759 -26.48 -12.25 34.54
CA ILE A 759 -26.07 -11.47 33.36
C ILE A 759 -25.86 -10.00 33.73
N TYR A 760 -26.80 -9.39 34.47
CA TYR A 760 -26.67 -8.00 34.97
C TYR A 760 -25.42 -7.80 35.83
N SER A 761 -25.09 -8.75 36.70
CA SER A 761 -23.90 -8.63 37.55
C SER A 761 -22.59 -8.59 36.76
N ILE A 762 -22.60 -9.09 35.52
CA ILE A 762 -21.45 -9.10 34.61
C ILE A 762 -21.46 -7.92 33.66
N ILE A 763 -22.57 -7.69 32.96
CA ILE A 763 -22.65 -6.65 31.92
C ILE A 763 -22.85 -5.25 32.50
N ALA A 764 -23.35 -5.15 33.73
CA ALA A 764 -23.63 -3.89 34.39
C ALA A 764 -23.30 -3.93 35.89
N PRO A 765 -22.01 -4.08 36.25
CA PRO A 765 -21.61 -4.28 37.64
C PRO A 765 -22.05 -3.12 38.52
N GLY A 766 -22.80 -3.43 39.58
CA GLY A 766 -23.35 -2.45 40.51
C GLY A 766 -24.72 -1.86 40.12
N ILE A 767 -25.29 -2.27 38.98
CA ILE A 767 -26.67 -1.94 38.59
C ILE A 767 -27.57 -3.15 38.86
N THR A 768 -28.67 -2.92 39.56
CA THR A 768 -29.66 -3.97 39.84
C THR A 768 -30.63 -4.11 38.67
N LEU A 769 -31.00 -5.36 38.34
CA LEU A 769 -32.10 -5.66 37.40
C LEU A 769 -33.33 -4.80 37.76
N PRO A 770 -33.94 -4.09 36.81
CA PRO A 770 -35.06 -3.22 37.11
C PRO A 770 -36.28 -4.03 37.53
N ASN A 771 -37.16 -3.41 38.33
CA ASN A 771 -38.41 -4.03 38.74
C ASN A 771 -39.35 -4.27 37.54
N TYR A 772 -39.16 -3.58 36.41
CA TYR A 772 -39.89 -3.78 35.16
C TYR A 772 -39.02 -3.32 33.96
N PRO A 773 -39.22 -3.83 32.72
CA PRO A 773 -38.40 -3.48 31.55
C PRO A 773 -38.36 -2.00 31.09
N ASN A 774 -39.03 -1.06 31.77
CA ASN A 774 -39.18 0.34 31.35
C ASN A 774 -38.62 1.33 32.38
#